data_AF-A0A257J556-F1
#
_entry.id   AF-A0A257J556-F1
#
_cell.length_a   1.000
_cell.length_b   1.000
_cell.length_c   1.000
_cell.angle_alpha   90.00
_cell.angle_beta   90.00
_cell.angle_gamma   90.00
#
_symmetry.space_group_name_H-M   'P 1'
#
loop_
_entity.id
_entity.type
_entity.pdbx_description
1 polymer ?
#
loop_
_entity_poly.entity_id
_entity_poly.type
_entity_poly.pdbx_seq_one_letter_code
_entity_poly.pdbx_strand_id
1 'polypeptide(L)'
;MTLDLKSVLHSKLAYGGIAAISLVLIGGVFAKSAVDVGQAKARFRADQHEVSLGVNKDLEGEFNQIYQSLRTISYLPSVRKISRHGENLDADGLQSIQALYNNLASNVAVSEVYVVPADLDPDKVDPTTGQPEVPTLMFDTLITGAAPAAEVEEASSGPELEETEIHEYHLFQEQMVWLKVQAGDISKIDGLNTPMVSGPSVITCDNTDYAKTLNDADRRGLLFSVPFYGPDGKFKGVIAAIIRDNAIRKLLPAREFAVVNTTYGVYLPSQGGVSSKETGDLARQGKADASAIYSELLALKVNDPRSKWLVSASAADASFYKGSAYKAVKTFQYAAILAILMLAGMACAGVWSLQRTAMARQKTEQRRLEDEAVRLKAAEEQEQVVDALTQGLSALAAGDLTTRIEDIFPGAYERLRDDFNAATTQMASASAQARADAAAEQQSLVDALGQALAALADGNLATQIHQPFAASYEQLRLDFNRAASQMASSDERARTEAAAQQQHLVDVLARALSSLAQGDLTARIVENFPPAYQRLREDFNAAVEAMDRLIASIGETTSGVESGATEIAHAADDLARRTEMQAASLEETAAAMDELTATVQQTSTVAQSARQFVAEAKENALHSGEVVTQTVAAMGSIEESSRQITQIIGVINEIAFQTSLLALNAGVEAARAGEFGRGFAVVASEVRSLAQRSSDAAKEIRDLIETSGSLVGKGVAQVNDTGAALRRIIDQVTHIDTLITDIAGSAQEQASALSEVNVAVNRMDDMTQQNAAMVEETTAASHIMRGNAKDLSGQIGGFRTTRARPAVASPQLQAQPPVSRKLPPRTQGALALNIDQDGWEEF
;
A
#
# COMPACT_ATOMS: atom_id res chain seq x y z
N MET A 1 30.08 -15.59 58.40
CA MET A 1 28.74 -14.96 58.41
C MET A 1 28.72 -13.54 57.81
N THR A 2 29.85 -12.84 57.65
CA THR A 2 29.93 -11.48 57.08
C THR A 2 30.07 -11.40 55.54
N LEU A 3 30.34 -12.52 54.86
CA LEU A 3 30.50 -12.57 53.39
C LEU A 3 29.19 -12.71 52.60
N ASP A 4 28.08 -13.07 53.24
CA ASP A 4 26.79 -13.27 52.56
C ASP A 4 26.06 -11.93 52.26
N LEU A 5 26.33 -10.91 53.07
CA LEU A 5 25.65 -9.60 52.94
C LEU A 5 26.06 -8.84 51.66
N LYS A 6 27.32 -8.95 51.22
CA LYS A 6 27.81 -8.29 49.99
C LYS A 6 27.19 -8.91 48.73
N SER A 7 27.05 -10.23 48.68
CA SER A 7 26.41 -10.95 47.57
C SER A 7 24.94 -10.54 47.41
N VAL A 8 24.20 -10.52 48.52
CA VAL A 8 22.79 -10.11 48.55
C VAL A 8 22.63 -8.62 48.17
N LEU A 9 23.54 -7.75 48.59
CA LEU A 9 23.49 -6.32 48.27
C LEU A 9 23.75 -6.04 46.77
N HIS A 10 24.72 -6.71 46.15
CA HIS A 10 25.00 -6.56 44.71
C HIS A 10 23.85 -7.08 43.84
N SER A 11 23.21 -8.17 44.25
CA SER A 11 22.04 -8.73 43.56
C SER A 11 20.85 -7.77 43.62
N LYS A 12 20.55 -7.19 44.79
CA LYS A 12 19.50 -6.17 44.94
C LYS A 12 19.78 -4.90 44.13
N LEU A 13 21.05 -4.48 44.03
CA LEU A 13 21.46 -3.36 43.17
C LEU A 13 21.32 -3.68 41.68
N ALA A 14 21.63 -4.91 41.25
CA ALA A 14 21.47 -5.34 39.86
C ALA A 14 19.99 -5.40 39.45
N TYR A 15 19.12 -6.01 40.27
CA TYR A 15 17.68 -6.02 40.02
C TYR A 15 17.08 -4.60 40.07
N GLY A 16 17.53 -3.77 41.01
CA GLY A 16 17.15 -2.36 41.09
C GLY A 16 17.58 -1.56 39.86
N GLY A 17 18.78 -1.81 39.32
CA GLY A 17 19.29 -1.20 38.10
C GLY A 17 18.49 -1.60 36.86
N ILE A 18 18.17 -2.89 36.71
CA ILE A 18 17.32 -3.39 35.62
C ILE A 18 15.94 -2.72 35.70
N ALA A 19 15.31 -2.69 36.87
CA ALA A 19 14.01 -2.06 37.05
C ALA A 19 14.02 -0.55 36.73
N ALA A 20 15.08 0.16 37.15
CA ALA A 20 15.24 1.59 36.86
C ALA A 20 15.40 1.85 35.35
N ILE A 21 16.22 1.07 34.66
CA ILE A 21 16.41 1.19 33.20
C ILE A 21 15.10 0.87 32.47
N SER A 22 14.39 -0.19 32.86
CA SER A 22 13.08 -0.54 32.29
C SER A 22 12.05 0.57 32.48
N LEU A 23 11.99 1.22 33.66
CA LEU A 23 11.10 2.35 33.90
C LEU A 23 11.44 3.56 33.01
N VAL A 24 12.72 3.86 32.82
CA VAL A 24 13.17 4.94 31.92
C VAL A 24 12.80 4.63 30.46
N LEU A 25 13.02 3.40 30.00
CA LEU A 25 12.65 2.98 28.65
C LEU A 25 11.13 3.01 28.43
N ILE A 26 10.35 2.53 29.40
CA ILE A 26 8.88 2.62 29.37
C ILE A 26 8.45 4.10 29.31
N GLY A 27 9.04 4.97 30.13
CA GLY A 27 8.80 6.42 30.07
C GLY A 27 9.11 7.02 28.70
N GLY A 28 10.21 6.60 28.07
CA GLY A 28 10.57 6.97 26.70
C GLY A 28 9.54 6.51 25.66
N VAL A 29 9.01 5.29 25.80
CA VAL A 29 7.94 4.76 24.95
C VAL A 29 6.64 5.58 25.10
N PHE A 30 6.28 5.98 26.32
CA PHE A 30 5.13 6.88 26.55
C PHE A 30 5.33 8.26 25.90
N ALA A 31 6.51 8.85 26.06
CA ALA A 31 6.83 10.13 25.45
C ALA A 31 6.79 10.06 23.90
N LYS A 32 7.39 9.02 23.32
CA LYS A 32 7.32 8.78 21.87
C LYS A 32 5.90 8.53 21.39
N SER A 33 5.11 7.70 22.10
CA SER A 33 3.72 7.45 21.77
C SER A 33 2.88 8.73 21.76
N ALA A 34 3.12 9.67 22.69
CA ALA A 34 2.44 10.96 22.70
C ALA A 34 2.76 11.80 21.45
N VAL A 35 4.03 11.82 21.01
CA VAL A 35 4.45 12.49 19.77
C VAL A 35 3.82 11.83 18.54
N ASP A 36 3.87 10.49 18.46
CA ASP A 36 3.33 9.73 17.34
C ASP A 36 1.80 9.88 17.24
N VAL A 37 1.08 9.94 18.37
CA VAL A 37 -0.35 10.29 18.40
C VAL A 37 -0.58 11.72 17.90
N GLY A 38 0.27 12.68 18.28
CA GLY A 38 0.20 14.06 17.77
C GLY A 38 0.38 14.14 16.25
N GLN A 39 1.36 13.41 15.70
CA GLN A 39 1.56 13.32 14.26
C GLN A 39 0.38 12.61 13.55
N ALA A 40 -0.15 11.54 14.14
CA ALA A 40 -1.32 10.86 13.62
C ALA A 40 -2.56 11.77 13.60
N LYS A 41 -2.76 12.61 14.63
CA LYS A 41 -3.83 13.64 14.64
C LYS A 41 -3.64 14.65 13.52
N ALA A 42 -2.41 15.14 13.31
CA ALA A 42 -2.13 16.10 12.23
C ALA A 42 -2.38 15.50 10.83
N ARG A 43 -1.94 14.24 10.60
CA ARG A 43 -2.23 13.52 9.35
C ARG A 43 -3.72 13.29 9.14
N PHE A 44 -4.45 12.90 10.19
CA PHE A 44 -5.90 12.73 10.12
C PHE A 44 -6.60 14.03 9.70
N ARG A 45 -6.20 15.19 10.25
CA ARG A 45 -6.75 16.50 9.82
C ARG A 45 -6.45 16.81 8.36
N ALA A 46 -5.24 16.53 7.89
CA ALA A 46 -4.86 16.76 6.50
C ALA A 46 -5.68 15.88 5.54
N ASP A 47 -5.85 14.60 5.87
CA ASP A 47 -6.68 13.65 5.12
C ASP A 47 -8.15 14.11 5.07
N GLN A 48 -8.72 14.53 6.21
CA GLN A 48 -10.08 15.06 6.24
C GLN A 48 -10.22 16.35 5.40
N HIS A 49 -9.19 17.21 5.39
CA HIS A 49 -9.16 18.38 4.52
C HIS A 49 -9.20 18.03 3.04
N GLU A 50 -8.34 17.11 2.61
CA GLU A 50 -8.30 16.65 1.22
C GLU A 50 -9.63 16.02 0.79
N VAL A 51 -10.22 15.16 1.63
CA VAL A 51 -11.56 14.59 1.38
C VAL A 51 -12.61 15.70 1.28
N SER A 52 -12.56 16.70 2.16
CA SER A 52 -13.54 17.79 2.15
C SER A 52 -13.44 18.67 0.89
N LEU A 53 -12.24 18.88 0.35
CA LEU A 53 -12.04 19.57 -0.92
C LEU A 53 -12.61 18.77 -2.10
N GLY A 54 -12.44 17.44 -2.09
CA GLY A 54 -13.05 16.55 -3.08
C GLY A 54 -14.57 16.66 -3.09
N VAL A 55 -15.20 16.46 -1.92
CA VAL A 55 -16.66 16.59 -1.76
C VAL A 55 -17.16 17.98 -2.17
N ASN A 56 -16.43 19.04 -1.82
CA ASN A 56 -16.79 20.41 -2.22
C ASN A 56 -16.75 20.58 -3.74
N LYS A 57 -15.75 20.00 -4.42
CA LYS A 57 -15.65 20.05 -5.88
C LYS A 57 -16.78 19.28 -6.56
N ASP A 58 -17.12 18.10 -6.05
CA ASP A 58 -18.18 17.26 -6.62
C ASP A 58 -19.54 17.97 -6.48
N LEU A 59 -19.85 18.50 -5.30
CA LEU A 59 -21.06 19.30 -5.08
C LEU A 59 -21.10 20.57 -5.93
N GLU A 60 -19.97 21.26 -6.11
CA GLU A 60 -19.89 22.41 -7.00
C GLU A 60 -20.20 22.01 -8.45
N GLY A 61 -19.74 20.84 -8.89
CA GLY A 61 -20.10 20.25 -10.18
C GLY A 61 -21.60 20.05 -10.34
N GLU A 62 -22.23 19.39 -9.38
CA GLU A 62 -23.67 19.09 -9.38
C GLU A 62 -24.53 20.36 -9.37
N PHE A 63 -24.23 21.32 -8.48
CA PHE A 63 -24.94 22.61 -8.44
C PHE A 63 -24.77 23.41 -9.74
N ASN A 64 -23.57 23.36 -10.34
CA ASN A 64 -23.35 23.98 -11.64
C ASN A 64 -24.10 23.26 -12.74
N GLN A 65 -24.22 21.93 -12.72
CA GLN A 65 -25.01 21.18 -13.69
C GLN A 65 -26.49 21.55 -13.64
N ILE A 66 -27.07 21.68 -12.43
CA ILE A 66 -28.43 22.19 -12.23
C ILE A 66 -28.57 23.56 -12.90
N TYR A 67 -27.67 24.49 -12.56
CA TYR A 67 -27.66 25.83 -13.14
C TYR A 67 -27.58 25.81 -14.68
N GLN A 68 -26.68 25.00 -15.24
CA GLN A 68 -26.50 24.89 -16.69
C GLN A 68 -27.75 24.37 -17.40
N SER A 69 -28.42 23.38 -16.82
CA SER A 69 -29.66 22.82 -17.36
C SER A 69 -30.80 23.84 -17.34
N LEU A 70 -31.03 24.51 -16.20
CA LEU A 70 -32.05 25.57 -16.10
C LEU A 70 -31.77 26.73 -17.03
N ARG A 71 -30.50 27.12 -17.13
CA ARG A 71 -30.05 28.13 -18.09
C ARG A 71 -30.33 27.67 -19.51
N THR A 72 -30.04 26.44 -19.88
CA THR A 72 -30.30 25.93 -21.25
C THR A 72 -31.79 26.03 -21.59
N ILE A 73 -32.67 25.64 -20.67
CA ILE A 73 -34.13 25.79 -20.84
C ILE A 73 -34.50 27.28 -21.05
N SER A 74 -33.91 28.19 -20.27
CA SER A 74 -34.17 29.64 -20.39
C SER A 74 -33.81 30.25 -21.76
N TYR A 75 -32.89 29.62 -22.50
CA TYR A 75 -32.46 30.08 -23.82
C TYR A 75 -33.22 29.44 -25.00
N LEU A 76 -34.08 28.44 -24.75
CA LEU A 76 -34.84 27.78 -25.81
C LEU A 76 -35.75 28.76 -26.56
N PRO A 77 -35.78 28.75 -27.90
CA PRO A 77 -36.60 29.66 -28.69
C PRO A 77 -38.09 29.62 -28.32
N SER A 78 -38.64 28.43 -28.08
CA SER A 78 -40.05 28.23 -27.70
C SER A 78 -40.35 28.81 -26.31
N VAL A 79 -39.44 28.63 -25.34
CA VAL A 79 -39.55 29.24 -23.99
C VAL A 79 -39.47 30.76 -24.05
N ARG A 80 -38.55 31.31 -24.85
CA ARG A 80 -38.38 32.77 -24.97
C ARG A 80 -39.59 33.48 -25.58
N LYS A 81 -40.40 32.76 -26.34
CA LYS A 81 -41.62 33.28 -26.97
C LYS A 81 -42.89 32.93 -26.18
N ILE A 82 -42.81 32.18 -25.09
CA ILE A 82 -43.98 31.60 -24.41
C ILE A 82 -45.03 32.66 -24.01
N SER A 83 -46.30 32.37 -24.27
CA SER A 83 -47.45 33.16 -23.83
C SER A 83 -47.82 32.83 -22.39
N ARG A 84 -48.67 33.65 -21.75
CA ARG A 84 -49.08 33.49 -20.34
C ARG A 84 -49.59 32.08 -20.01
N HIS A 85 -50.33 31.48 -20.93
CA HIS A 85 -50.93 30.15 -20.80
C HIS A 85 -50.24 29.09 -21.69
N GLY A 86 -49.09 29.40 -22.30
CA GLY A 86 -48.31 28.42 -23.06
C GLY A 86 -48.91 28.01 -24.41
N GLU A 87 -49.97 28.68 -24.87
CA GLU A 87 -50.73 28.38 -26.10
C GLU A 87 -49.87 28.37 -27.39
N ASN A 88 -48.73 29.05 -27.35
CA ASN A 88 -47.81 29.15 -28.48
C ASN A 88 -46.57 28.26 -28.34
N LEU A 89 -46.57 27.33 -27.39
CA LEU A 89 -45.57 26.28 -27.28
C LEU A 89 -45.93 25.15 -28.27
N ASP A 90 -45.10 24.98 -29.30
CA ASP A 90 -45.25 23.91 -30.29
C ASP A 90 -44.84 22.55 -29.72
N ALA A 91 -45.24 21.47 -30.41
CA ALA A 91 -44.94 20.09 -30.01
C ALA A 91 -43.42 19.85 -29.86
N ASP A 92 -42.62 20.43 -30.75
CA ASP A 92 -41.15 20.35 -30.74
C ASP A 92 -40.55 21.07 -29.53
N GLY A 93 -41.10 22.25 -29.16
CA GLY A 93 -40.73 22.99 -27.96
C GLY A 93 -41.04 22.22 -26.68
N LEU A 94 -42.23 21.63 -26.58
CA LEU A 94 -42.61 20.74 -25.47
C LEU A 94 -41.67 19.55 -25.35
N GLN A 95 -41.36 18.87 -26.46
CA GLN A 95 -40.48 17.70 -26.47
C GLN A 95 -39.05 18.07 -26.06
N SER A 96 -38.54 19.24 -26.48
CA SER A 96 -37.21 19.72 -26.12
C SER A 96 -37.11 20.04 -24.63
N ILE A 97 -38.12 20.72 -24.07
CA ILE A 97 -38.18 21.00 -22.64
C ILE A 97 -38.31 19.69 -21.85
N GLN A 98 -39.12 18.74 -22.31
CA GLN A 98 -39.27 17.42 -21.68
C GLN A 98 -37.96 16.62 -21.71
N ALA A 99 -37.19 16.67 -22.80
CA ALA A 99 -35.90 15.97 -22.89
C ALA A 99 -34.88 16.55 -21.89
N LEU A 100 -34.83 17.89 -21.77
CA LEU A 100 -33.99 18.56 -20.78
C LEU A 100 -34.46 18.28 -19.35
N TYR A 101 -35.77 18.27 -19.12
CA TYR A 101 -36.37 17.85 -17.85
C TYR A 101 -35.98 16.42 -17.50
N ASN A 102 -36.13 15.47 -18.42
CA ASN A 102 -35.78 14.06 -18.18
C ASN A 102 -34.30 13.89 -17.84
N ASN A 103 -33.41 14.61 -18.53
CA ASN A 103 -31.99 14.62 -18.21
C ASN A 103 -31.71 15.21 -16.82
N LEU A 104 -32.40 16.30 -16.47
CA LEU A 104 -32.28 16.93 -15.17
C LEU A 104 -32.86 16.04 -14.05
N ALA A 105 -33.98 15.36 -14.30
CA ALA A 105 -34.62 14.43 -13.38
C ALA A 105 -33.80 13.16 -13.18
N SER A 106 -33.19 12.62 -14.25
CA SER A 106 -32.33 11.43 -14.17
C SER A 106 -31.02 11.71 -13.43
N ASN A 107 -30.46 12.91 -13.60
CA ASN A 107 -29.14 13.25 -13.05
C ASN A 107 -29.22 13.93 -11.69
N VAL A 108 -30.21 14.81 -11.46
CA VAL A 108 -30.28 15.66 -10.26
C VAL A 108 -31.58 15.50 -9.45
N ALA A 109 -32.40 14.49 -9.76
CA ALA A 109 -33.58 14.10 -8.97
C ALA A 109 -34.49 15.28 -8.59
N VAL A 110 -34.83 16.05 -9.63
CA VAL A 110 -35.73 17.20 -9.59
C VAL A 110 -37.18 16.75 -9.41
N SER A 111 -37.92 17.47 -8.57
CA SER A 111 -39.35 17.25 -8.32
C SER A 111 -40.16 17.84 -9.45
N GLU A 112 -40.01 19.16 -9.66
CA GLU A 112 -40.73 19.92 -10.67
C GLU A 112 -39.83 20.96 -11.33
N VAL A 113 -40.17 21.29 -12.57
CA VAL A 113 -39.67 22.47 -13.28
C VAL A 113 -40.85 23.33 -13.71
N TYR A 114 -40.75 24.63 -13.40
CA TYR A 114 -41.77 25.64 -13.67
C TYR A 114 -41.27 26.66 -14.68
N VAL A 115 -42.14 27.03 -15.62
CA VAL A 115 -41.98 28.25 -16.42
C VAL A 115 -42.89 29.33 -15.85
N VAL A 116 -42.29 30.35 -15.23
CA VAL A 116 -43.00 31.38 -14.47
C VAL A 116 -42.92 32.72 -15.20
N PRO A 117 -44.03 33.24 -15.77
CA PRO A 117 -44.08 34.55 -16.41
C PRO A 117 -43.89 35.70 -15.42
N ALA A 118 -43.28 36.78 -15.89
CA ALA A 118 -43.01 37.98 -15.09
C ALA A 118 -44.26 38.72 -14.58
N ASP A 119 -45.43 38.43 -15.14
CA ASP A 119 -46.74 38.98 -14.78
C ASP A 119 -47.58 38.06 -13.89
N LEU A 120 -47.05 36.90 -13.47
CA LEU A 120 -47.69 36.01 -12.50
C LEU A 120 -47.98 36.75 -11.18
N ASP A 121 -49.24 36.75 -10.77
CA ASP A 121 -49.68 37.23 -9.46
C ASP A 121 -50.56 36.19 -8.75
N PRO A 122 -50.00 35.38 -7.82
CA PRO A 122 -50.70 34.24 -7.21
C PRO A 122 -51.99 34.62 -6.46
N ASP A 123 -52.12 35.89 -6.04
CA ASP A 123 -53.30 36.42 -5.35
C ASP A 123 -54.42 36.85 -6.30
N LYS A 124 -54.16 36.93 -7.62
CA LYS A 124 -55.16 37.28 -8.62
C LYS A 124 -55.84 36.04 -9.17
N VAL A 125 -57.13 36.19 -9.46
CA VAL A 125 -57.90 35.18 -10.19
C VAL A 125 -57.73 35.45 -11.68
N ASP A 126 -57.28 34.43 -12.41
CA ASP A 126 -57.15 34.45 -13.86
C ASP A 126 -58.55 34.55 -14.50
N PRO A 127 -58.82 35.58 -15.32
CA PRO A 127 -60.12 35.78 -15.96
C PRO A 127 -60.49 34.66 -16.96
N THR A 128 -59.53 33.86 -17.41
CA THR A 128 -59.72 32.78 -18.38
C THR A 128 -60.09 31.47 -17.71
N THR A 129 -59.45 31.13 -16.59
CA THR A 129 -59.63 29.84 -15.89
C THR A 129 -60.58 29.94 -14.68
N GLY A 130 -60.77 31.15 -14.12
CA GLY A 130 -61.57 31.35 -12.91
C GLY A 130 -60.91 30.84 -11.62
N GLN A 131 -59.64 30.45 -11.68
CA GLN A 131 -58.82 30.01 -10.56
C GLN A 131 -57.69 31.02 -10.27
N PRO A 132 -57.00 30.96 -9.11
CA PRO A 132 -55.79 31.73 -8.89
C PRO A 132 -54.80 31.54 -10.03
N GLU A 133 -54.09 32.60 -10.37
CA GLU A 133 -53.07 32.56 -11.40
C GLU A 133 -51.94 31.57 -11.05
N VAL A 134 -51.61 30.68 -11.98
CA VAL A 134 -50.57 29.64 -11.82
C VAL A 134 -49.41 29.84 -12.81
N PRO A 135 -48.23 29.21 -12.58
CA PRO A 135 -47.17 29.12 -13.57
C PRO A 135 -47.65 28.54 -14.91
N THR A 136 -46.98 28.90 -16.01
CA THR A 136 -47.42 28.55 -17.37
C THR A 136 -47.31 27.07 -17.67
N LEU A 137 -46.28 26.41 -17.16
CA LEU A 137 -46.05 24.97 -17.31
C LEU A 137 -45.46 24.43 -16.01
N MET A 138 -46.00 23.30 -15.58
CA MET A 138 -45.46 22.46 -14.52
C MET A 138 -45.14 21.10 -15.14
N PHE A 139 -43.88 20.68 -15.05
CA PHE A 139 -43.47 19.32 -15.43
C PHE A 139 -43.39 18.50 -14.15
N ASP A 140 -44.44 17.73 -13.85
CA ASP A 140 -44.53 16.85 -12.68
C ASP A 140 -44.41 15.36 -13.04
N THR A 141 -44.60 15.00 -14.32
CA THR A 141 -44.72 13.60 -14.77
C THR A 141 -43.94 13.31 -16.04
N LEU A 142 -43.40 12.08 -16.13
CA LEU A 142 -42.87 11.50 -17.36
C LEU A 142 -44.00 11.51 -18.42
N ILE A 143 -43.95 12.44 -19.39
CA ILE A 143 -44.85 12.39 -20.55
C ILE A 143 -44.45 11.20 -21.42
N THR A 144 -44.89 10.00 -21.05
CA THR A 144 -44.92 8.84 -21.94
C THR A 144 -46.21 8.91 -22.77
N GLY A 145 -46.21 9.74 -23.81
CA GLY A 145 -47.07 9.66 -25.00
C GLY A 145 -48.49 9.10 -24.87
N ALA A 146 -49.30 9.52 -23.90
CA ALA A 146 -50.72 9.16 -23.83
C ALA A 146 -51.59 10.33 -24.31
N ALA A 147 -52.54 10.01 -25.19
CA ALA A 147 -53.70 10.83 -25.52
C ALA A 147 -54.39 11.35 -24.24
N PRO A 148 -55.15 12.47 -24.27
CA PRO A 148 -55.79 13.03 -23.07
C PRO A 148 -56.56 11.94 -22.35
N ALA A 149 -56.07 11.56 -21.17
CA ALA A 149 -56.63 10.47 -20.40
C ALA A 149 -58.02 10.90 -19.92
N ALA A 150 -59.02 10.10 -20.30
CA ALA A 150 -60.24 9.99 -19.54
C ALA A 150 -59.89 9.79 -18.05
N GLU A 151 -60.63 10.44 -17.18
CA GLU A 151 -60.64 10.28 -15.72
C GLU A 151 -60.33 8.83 -15.33
N VAL A 152 -59.11 8.58 -14.88
CA VAL A 152 -58.79 7.35 -14.15
C VAL A 152 -59.03 7.70 -12.68
N GLU A 153 -60.17 7.28 -12.16
CA GLU A 153 -60.36 7.08 -10.72
C GLU A 153 -59.30 6.07 -10.24
N GLU A 154 -58.13 6.54 -9.85
CA GLU A 154 -57.26 5.77 -8.96
C GLU A 154 -57.79 5.92 -7.55
N ALA A 155 -58.28 4.81 -7.01
CA ALA A 155 -58.66 4.64 -5.61
C ALA A 155 -57.44 4.80 -4.69
N SER A 156 -57.08 6.05 -4.39
CA SER A 156 -56.28 6.41 -3.21
C SER A 156 -57.20 6.52 -2.01
N SER A 157 -57.18 5.50 -1.14
CA SER A 157 -57.87 5.53 0.15
C SER A 157 -56.99 6.15 1.24
N GLY A 158 -56.55 7.39 1.00
CA GLY A 158 -55.87 8.26 1.96
C GLY A 158 -56.52 9.65 1.97
N PRO A 159 -56.41 10.43 3.05
CA PRO A 159 -56.92 11.80 3.07
C PRO A 159 -56.25 12.62 1.95
N GLU A 160 -57.02 13.40 1.19
CA GLU A 160 -56.48 14.45 0.31
C GLU A 160 -55.55 15.33 1.15
N LEU A 161 -54.24 15.18 0.93
CA LEU A 161 -53.25 16.03 1.58
C LEU A 161 -53.20 17.31 0.75
N GLU A 162 -53.84 18.34 1.27
CA GLU A 162 -53.86 19.69 0.69
C GLU A 162 -52.45 20.26 0.69
N GLU A 163 -51.73 20.09 -0.42
CA GLU A 163 -50.47 20.79 -0.66
C GLU A 163 -50.81 22.18 -1.20
N THR A 164 -50.45 23.21 -0.46
CA THR A 164 -50.75 24.59 -0.86
C THR A 164 -49.66 25.07 -1.81
N GLU A 165 -49.76 24.69 -3.10
CA GLU A 165 -48.86 25.13 -4.20
C GLU A 165 -48.68 26.68 -4.24
N ILE A 166 -49.65 27.41 -3.68
CA ILE A 166 -49.65 28.87 -3.50
C ILE A 166 -48.35 29.38 -2.83
N HIS A 167 -47.77 28.63 -1.88
CA HIS A 167 -46.57 29.11 -1.17
C HIS A 167 -45.34 29.22 -2.07
N GLU A 168 -45.15 28.26 -2.97
CA GLU A 168 -44.04 28.28 -3.94
C GLU A 168 -44.18 29.42 -4.93
N TYR A 169 -45.42 29.72 -5.33
CA TYR A 169 -45.71 30.77 -6.30
C TYR A 169 -45.37 32.16 -5.76
N HIS A 170 -45.63 32.41 -4.47
CA HIS A 170 -45.18 33.64 -3.81
C HIS A 170 -43.65 33.74 -3.76
N LEU A 171 -42.94 32.63 -3.52
CA LEU A 171 -41.47 32.61 -3.53
C LEU A 171 -40.92 32.89 -4.93
N PHE A 172 -41.52 32.35 -6.00
CA PHE A 172 -41.15 32.71 -7.36
C PHE A 172 -41.32 34.22 -7.60
N GLN A 173 -42.44 34.80 -7.17
CA GLN A 173 -42.70 36.23 -7.30
C GLN A 173 -41.62 37.07 -6.62
N GLU A 174 -41.23 36.71 -5.39
CA GLU A 174 -40.13 37.38 -4.67
C GLU A 174 -38.79 37.30 -5.40
N GLN A 175 -38.44 36.11 -5.92
CA GLN A 175 -37.19 35.91 -6.68
C GLN A 175 -37.21 36.68 -8.00
N MET A 176 -38.35 36.73 -8.70
CA MET A 176 -38.54 37.49 -9.93
C MET A 176 -38.39 39.00 -9.71
N VAL A 177 -38.93 39.54 -8.63
CA VAL A 177 -38.78 40.97 -8.30
C VAL A 177 -37.30 41.33 -8.17
N TRP A 178 -36.51 40.49 -7.49
CA TRP A 178 -35.07 40.70 -7.38
C TRP A 178 -34.36 40.56 -8.74
N LEU A 179 -34.66 39.51 -9.49
CA LEU A 179 -34.06 39.25 -10.81
C LEU A 179 -34.38 40.35 -11.82
N LYS A 180 -35.59 40.90 -11.81
CA LYS A 180 -35.98 42.02 -12.69
C LYS A 180 -35.19 43.30 -12.41
N VAL A 181 -34.82 43.54 -11.15
CA VAL A 181 -34.00 44.70 -10.77
C VAL A 181 -32.55 44.51 -11.20
N GLN A 182 -31.98 43.32 -10.96
CA GLN A 182 -30.56 43.04 -11.21
C GLN A 182 -30.26 42.69 -12.67
N ALA A 183 -31.18 41.97 -13.31
CA ALA A 183 -31.05 41.34 -14.62
C ALA A 183 -32.31 41.60 -15.46
N GLY A 184 -32.81 42.84 -15.48
CA GLY A 184 -34.04 43.19 -16.22
C GLY A 184 -33.91 43.18 -17.75
N ASP A 185 -32.68 43.18 -18.27
CA ASP A 185 -32.37 43.16 -19.71
C ASP A 185 -31.11 42.31 -19.93
N ILE A 186 -31.17 41.41 -20.91
CA ILE A 186 -30.08 40.48 -21.22
C ILE A 186 -28.79 41.20 -21.65
N SER A 187 -28.88 42.41 -22.20
CA SER A 187 -27.72 43.22 -22.59
C SER A 187 -26.85 43.66 -21.41
N LYS A 188 -27.39 43.62 -20.18
CA LYS A 188 -26.64 43.91 -18.95
C LYS A 188 -25.87 42.70 -18.42
N ILE A 189 -26.03 41.55 -19.05
CA ILE A 189 -25.45 40.27 -18.63
C ILE A 189 -24.27 39.97 -19.56
N ASP A 190 -23.13 39.64 -18.97
CA ASP A 190 -21.94 39.30 -19.73
C ASP A 190 -22.08 37.89 -20.32
N GLY A 191 -22.17 37.82 -21.65
CA GLY A 191 -22.32 36.59 -22.41
C GLY A 191 -23.54 35.76 -21.95
N LEU A 192 -23.28 34.55 -21.50
CA LEU A 192 -24.31 33.62 -21.01
C LEU A 192 -24.40 33.60 -19.47
N ASN A 193 -23.72 34.48 -18.72
CA ASN A 193 -23.61 34.37 -17.26
C ASN A 193 -24.82 34.95 -16.50
N THR A 194 -26.01 34.41 -16.75
CA THR A 194 -27.27 34.80 -16.08
C THR A 194 -27.27 34.42 -14.61
N PRO A 195 -27.56 35.33 -13.66
CA PRO A 195 -27.57 34.97 -12.24
C PRO A 195 -28.68 33.95 -11.94
N MET A 196 -28.35 32.95 -11.11
CA MET A 196 -29.32 32.04 -10.52
C MET A 196 -29.71 32.56 -9.13
N VAL A 197 -30.97 32.43 -8.73
CA VAL A 197 -31.41 32.75 -7.36
C VAL A 197 -31.91 31.48 -6.71
N SER A 198 -31.27 31.08 -5.62
CA SER A 198 -31.77 29.97 -4.79
C SER A 198 -32.83 30.46 -3.79
N GLY A 199 -33.55 29.52 -3.17
CA GLY A 199 -34.56 29.78 -2.15
C GLY A 199 -34.46 28.83 -0.95
N PRO A 200 -35.36 28.98 0.03
CA PRO A 200 -35.50 28.03 1.13
C PRO A 200 -36.01 26.66 0.63
N SER A 201 -35.95 25.66 1.51
CA SER A 201 -36.53 24.34 1.26
C SER A 201 -38.04 24.38 1.50
N VAL A 202 -38.83 24.08 0.45
CA VAL A 202 -40.30 24.08 0.40
C VAL A 202 -40.84 22.65 0.31
N ILE A 203 -42.13 22.46 0.59
CA ILE A 203 -42.84 21.17 0.45
C ILE A 203 -43.31 21.03 -0.99
N THR A 204 -43.02 19.89 -1.63
CA THR A 204 -43.26 19.60 -3.04
C THR A 204 -44.36 18.56 -3.24
N CYS A 205 -45.02 18.60 -4.41
CA CYS A 205 -46.09 17.67 -4.81
C CYS A 205 -45.64 16.21 -4.99
N ASP A 206 -44.33 15.95 -5.08
CA ASP A 206 -43.77 14.59 -5.12
C ASP A 206 -43.89 13.86 -3.78
N ASN A 207 -44.95 13.04 -3.68
CA ASN A 207 -45.23 12.18 -2.53
C ASN A 207 -44.65 10.76 -2.64
N THR A 208 -43.74 10.47 -3.59
CA THR A 208 -43.27 9.10 -3.88
C THR A 208 -42.64 8.40 -2.67
N ASP A 209 -41.78 9.12 -1.94
CA ASP A 209 -41.14 8.61 -0.72
C ASP A 209 -41.99 8.91 0.52
N TYR A 210 -42.67 10.06 0.56
CA TYR A 210 -43.58 10.45 1.64
C TYR A 210 -44.74 9.44 1.84
N ALA A 211 -45.30 8.89 0.76
CA ALA A 211 -46.37 7.88 0.84
C ALA A 211 -45.94 6.63 1.63
N LYS A 212 -44.63 6.37 1.72
CA LYS A 212 -44.08 5.23 2.48
C LYS A 212 -43.68 5.62 3.90
N THR A 213 -43.15 6.84 4.10
CA THR A 213 -42.54 7.26 5.37
C THR A 213 -43.46 8.12 6.24
N LEU A 214 -44.46 8.79 5.64
CA LEU A 214 -45.32 9.80 6.25
C LEU A 214 -44.52 10.93 6.94
N ASN A 215 -43.33 11.23 6.42
CA ASN A 215 -42.42 12.22 6.98
C ASN A 215 -42.25 13.38 6.00
N ASP A 216 -42.72 14.57 6.38
CA ASP A 216 -42.65 15.77 5.54
C ASP A 216 -41.22 16.09 5.07
N ALA A 217 -40.18 15.66 5.78
CA ALA A 217 -38.81 15.85 5.34
C ALA A 217 -38.49 15.15 3.99
N ASP A 218 -39.26 14.12 3.61
CA ASP A 218 -39.05 13.35 2.39
C ASP A 218 -39.70 13.97 1.14
N ARG A 219 -40.61 14.94 1.34
CA ARG A 219 -41.27 15.73 0.28
C ARG A 219 -40.82 17.19 0.29
N ARG A 220 -39.57 17.44 0.66
CA ARG A 220 -38.97 18.78 0.68
C ARG A 220 -37.93 18.96 -0.40
N GLY A 221 -37.83 20.15 -0.96
CA GLY A 221 -36.83 20.48 -1.96
C GLY A 221 -36.39 21.93 -1.97
N LEU A 222 -35.19 22.15 -2.48
CA LEU A 222 -34.58 23.46 -2.65
C LEU A 222 -34.98 24.08 -3.98
N LEU A 223 -35.44 25.33 -3.89
CA LEU A 223 -35.84 26.12 -5.04
C LEU A 223 -34.63 26.80 -5.71
N PHE A 224 -34.53 26.69 -7.04
CA PHE A 224 -33.57 27.41 -7.89
C PHE A 224 -34.27 28.06 -9.07
N SER A 225 -33.99 29.34 -9.31
CA SER A 225 -34.61 30.12 -10.39
C SER A 225 -33.59 30.82 -11.27
N VAL A 226 -33.75 30.71 -12.59
CA VAL A 226 -32.91 31.37 -13.61
C VAL A 226 -33.79 32.24 -14.50
N PRO A 227 -33.42 33.51 -14.78
CA PRO A 227 -34.24 34.39 -15.61
C PRO A 227 -34.23 33.98 -17.09
N PHE A 228 -35.37 34.13 -17.77
CA PHE A 228 -35.47 34.03 -19.23
C PHE A 228 -35.92 35.35 -19.87
N TYR A 229 -35.53 35.54 -21.13
CA TYR A 229 -35.68 36.81 -21.85
C TYR A 229 -36.41 36.63 -23.17
N GLY A 230 -37.25 37.59 -23.52
CA GLY A 230 -37.92 37.62 -24.81
C GLY A 230 -36.94 37.76 -25.99
N PRO A 231 -37.41 37.63 -27.24
CA PRO A 231 -36.61 37.94 -28.43
C PRO A 231 -36.12 39.39 -28.46
N ASP A 232 -36.84 40.29 -27.79
CA ASP A 232 -36.50 41.70 -27.59
C ASP A 232 -35.45 41.94 -26.49
N GLY A 233 -34.97 40.88 -25.83
CA GLY A 233 -33.95 40.95 -24.78
C GLY A 233 -34.48 41.36 -23.40
N LYS A 234 -35.79 41.62 -23.27
CA LYS A 234 -36.40 42.02 -21.99
C LYS A 234 -36.72 40.83 -21.11
N PHE A 235 -36.61 41.02 -19.80
CA PHE A 235 -37.00 40.03 -18.80
C PHE A 235 -38.46 39.61 -19.00
N LYS A 236 -38.69 38.31 -19.17
CA LYS A 236 -40.03 37.73 -19.40
C LYS A 236 -40.50 36.80 -18.29
N GLY A 237 -39.60 36.37 -17.42
CA GLY A 237 -39.93 35.50 -16.31
C GLY A 237 -38.73 34.71 -15.82
N VAL A 238 -39.00 33.63 -15.09
CA VAL A 238 -37.98 32.69 -14.60
C VAL A 238 -38.32 31.25 -14.95
N ILE A 239 -37.27 30.45 -15.15
CA ILE A 239 -37.34 29.00 -15.12
C ILE A 239 -36.94 28.59 -13.71
N ALA A 240 -37.89 28.03 -12.97
CA ALA A 240 -37.68 27.59 -11.61
C ALA A 240 -37.67 26.06 -11.54
N ALA A 241 -36.85 25.49 -10.66
CA ALA A 241 -36.85 24.06 -10.40
C ALA A 241 -36.70 23.78 -8.93
N ILE A 242 -37.33 22.68 -8.49
CA ILE A 242 -37.26 22.24 -7.11
C ILE A 242 -36.47 20.94 -7.03
N ILE A 243 -35.34 21.00 -6.35
CA ILE A 243 -34.39 19.89 -6.23
C ILE A 243 -34.57 19.24 -4.87
N ARG A 244 -34.90 17.95 -4.84
CA ARG A 244 -35.27 17.28 -3.57
C ARG A 244 -34.13 17.31 -2.56
N ASP A 245 -34.45 17.61 -1.31
CA ASP A 245 -33.49 17.65 -0.20
C ASP A 245 -32.79 16.29 -0.06
N ASN A 246 -33.53 15.20 -0.20
CA ASN A 246 -33.00 13.83 -0.15
C ASN A 246 -32.03 13.51 -1.29
N ALA A 247 -32.21 14.10 -2.47
CA ALA A 247 -31.27 13.94 -3.58
C ALA A 247 -29.93 14.59 -3.24
N ILE A 248 -29.97 15.83 -2.75
CA ILE A 248 -28.76 16.57 -2.34
C ILE A 248 -28.05 15.87 -1.17
N ARG A 249 -28.80 15.27 -0.26
CA ARG A 249 -28.22 14.46 0.84
C ARG A 249 -27.55 13.17 0.34
N LYS A 250 -28.01 12.56 -0.75
CA LYS A 250 -27.40 11.36 -1.35
C LYS A 250 -26.07 11.67 -2.03
N LEU A 251 -25.87 12.90 -2.49
CA LEU A 251 -24.59 13.37 -3.04
C LEU A 251 -23.52 13.50 -1.94
N LEU A 252 -23.92 13.60 -0.67
CA LEU A 252 -22.99 13.64 0.45
C LEU A 252 -22.53 12.22 0.82
N PRO A 253 -21.22 12.00 1.05
CA PRO A 253 -20.75 10.72 1.56
C PRO A 253 -21.39 10.40 2.91
N ALA A 254 -21.45 9.11 3.27
CA ALA A 254 -21.91 8.62 4.58
C ALA A 254 -20.92 8.95 5.71
N ARG A 255 -20.54 10.22 5.81
CA ARG A 255 -19.62 10.86 6.76
C ARG A 255 -20.21 12.20 7.19
N GLU A 256 -19.61 12.84 8.16
CA GLU A 256 -20.08 14.10 8.77
C GLU A 256 -19.92 15.31 7.83
N PHE A 257 -20.76 15.38 6.79
CA PHE A 257 -20.86 16.49 5.86
C PHE A 257 -22.28 17.07 5.88
N ALA A 258 -22.38 18.36 5.64
CA ALA A 258 -23.68 19.02 5.42
C ALA A 258 -23.56 20.14 4.39
N VAL A 259 -24.59 20.30 3.56
CA VAL A 259 -24.77 21.48 2.72
C VAL A 259 -25.51 22.53 3.54
N VAL A 260 -24.99 23.76 3.53
CA VAL A 260 -25.50 24.85 4.35
C VAL A 260 -25.70 26.11 3.51
N ASN A 261 -26.83 26.79 3.73
CA ASN A 261 -27.03 28.15 3.29
C ASN A 261 -27.53 29.00 4.46
N THR A 262 -26.68 29.90 4.95
CA THR A 262 -27.01 30.73 6.12
C THR A 262 -28.07 31.79 5.84
N THR A 263 -28.29 32.15 4.56
CA THR A 263 -29.27 33.17 4.16
C THR A 263 -30.68 32.61 4.19
N TYR A 264 -30.83 31.37 3.71
CA TYR A 264 -32.12 30.69 3.62
C TYR A 264 -32.38 29.71 4.78
N GLY A 265 -31.47 29.62 5.76
CA GLY A 265 -31.60 28.71 6.89
C GLY A 265 -31.51 27.22 6.52
N VAL A 266 -30.91 26.91 5.38
CA VAL A 266 -30.79 25.54 4.87
C VAL A 266 -29.67 24.82 5.57
N TYR A 267 -29.97 23.62 6.07
CA TYR A 267 -29.01 22.68 6.64
C TYR A 267 -29.39 21.26 6.25
N LEU A 268 -28.65 20.68 5.31
CA LEU A 268 -28.88 19.35 4.76
C LEU A 268 -27.71 18.44 5.14
N PRO A 269 -27.82 17.69 6.25
CA PRO A 269 -26.78 16.76 6.66
C PRO A 269 -26.80 15.49 5.80
N SER A 270 -25.65 14.83 5.69
CA SER A 270 -25.55 13.52 5.04
C SER A 270 -26.44 12.47 5.73
N GLN A 271 -26.76 11.39 5.00
CA GLN A 271 -27.58 10.30 5.52
C GLN A 271 -26.95 9.57 6.72
N GLY A 272 -25.63 9.66 6.90
CA GLY A 272 -24.90 9.08 8.03
C GLY A 272 -25.05 9.83 9.36
N GLY A 273 -25.68 11.02 9.35
CA GLY A 273 -25.94 11.84 10.53
C GLY A 273 -24.76 12.75 10.94
N VAL A 274 -25.07 13.68 11.85
CA VAL A 274 -24.16 14.69 12.40
C VAL A 274 -23.60 14.18 13.73
N SER A 275 -22.29 14.30 13.97
CA SER A 275 -21.67 13.83 15.22
C SER A 275 -22.23 14.47 16.49
N SER A 276 -22.74 15.70 16.42
CA SER A 276 -23.33 16.37 17.58
C SER A 276 -24.35 17.42 17.16
N LYS A 277 -25.34 17.66 18.02
CA LYS A 277 -26.31 18.74 17.84
C LYS A 277 -25.62 20.12 17.77
N GLU A 278 -24.55 20.30 18.53
CA GLU A 278 -23.76 21.52 18.59
C GLU A 278 -23.05 21.82 17.27
N THR A 279 -22.44 20.81 16.65
CA THR A 279 -21.81 20.94 15.31
C THR A 279 -22.83 21.40 14.27
N GLY A 280 -24.05 20.83 14.29
CA GLY A 280 -25.13 21.23 13.38
C GLY A 280 -25.62 22.66 13.63
N ASP A 281 -25.78 23.06 14.89
CA ASP A 281 -26.24 24.40 15.25
C ASP A 281 -25.18 25.48 14.92
N LEU A 282 -23.89 25.17 15.04
CA LEU A 282 -22.78 26.05 14.61
C LEU A 282 -22.70 26.16 13.09
N ALA A 283 -22.83 25.04 12.38
CA ALA A 283 -22.84 25.01 10.92
C ALA A 283 -23.98 25.89 10.36
N ARG A 284 -25.20 25.83 10.93
CA ARG A 284 -26.31 26.73 10.56
C ARG A 284 -26.00 28.22 10.71
N GLN A 285 -25.09 28.57 11.63
CA GLN A 285 -24.62 29.94 11.85
C GLN A 285 -23.42 30.30 10.97
N GLY A 286 -22.96 29.40 10.09
CA GLY A 286 -21.75 29.59 9.29
C GLY A 286 -20.47 29.56 10.13
N LYS A 287 -20.43 28.80 11.22
CA LYS A 287 -19.26 28.64 12.08
C LYS A 287 -18.78 27.19 12.14
N ALA A 288 -17.46 27.00 12.15
CA ALA A 288 -16.84 25.70 12.36
C ALA A 288 -16.87 25.33 13.86
N ASP A 289 -16.95 24.03 14.14
CA ASP A 289 -16.95 23.48 15.49
C ASP A 289 -15.52 23.32 16.02
N ALA A 290 -15.18 24.12 17.03
CA ALA A 290 -13.86 24.08 17.66
C ALA A 290 -13.63 22.85 18.56
N SER A 291 -14.70 22.14 18.95
CA SER A 291 -14.62 20.93 19.77
C SER A 291 -14.33 19.67 18.96
N ALA A 292 -14.59 19.71 17.65
CA ALA A 292 -14.31 18.63 16.71
C ALA A 292 -12.79 18.49 16.46
N ILE A 293 -12.31 17.28 16.14
CA ILE A 293 -10.89 17.11 15.76
C ILE A 293 -10.59 17.82 14.44
N TYR A 294 -11.59 17.90 13.57
CA TYR A 294 -11.58 18.59 12.31
C TYR A 294 -12.94 19.25 12.09
N SER A 295 -12.96 20.53 11.74
CA SER A 295 -14.17 21.22 11.29
C SER A 295 -13.78 22.37 10.38
N GLU A 296 -14.41 22.43 9.20
CA GLU A 296 -14.19 23.47 8.21
C GLU A 296 -15.48 23.77 7.44
N LEU A 297 -15.59 25.01 6.96
CA LEU A 297 -16.64 25.46 6.07
C LEU A 297 -16.01 25.87 4.74
N LEU A 298 -16.34 25.13 3.69
CA LEU A 298 -15.86 25.37 2.34
C LEU A 298 -16.94 26.10 1.55
N ALA A 299 -16.58 27.10 0.77
CA ALA A 299 -17.55 27.81 -0.07
C ALA A 299 -17.70 27.13 -1.43
N LEU A 300 -18.94 26.89 -1.84
CA LEU A 300 -19.28 26.40 -3.17
C LEU A 300 -19.31 27.58 -4.16
N LYS A 301 -18.66 27.45 -5.31
CA LYS A 301 -18.72 28.48 -6.37
C LYS A 301 -19.97 28.29 -7.24
N VAL A 302 -21.13 28.58 -6.64
CA VAL A 302 -22.43 28.60 -7.32
C VAL A 302 -22.71 30.02 -7.81
N ASN A 303 -23.34 30.15 -8.99
CA ASN A 303 -23.74 31.46 -9.54
C ASN A 303 -25.00 32.04 -8.85
N ASP A 304 -25.03 32.03 -7.51
CA ASP A 304 -26.04 32.69 -6.69
C ASP A 304 -25.45 33.95 -6.03
N PRO A 305 -25.70 35.15 -6.56
CA PRO A 305 -25.21 36.40 -5.98
C PRO A 305 -25.96 36.82 -4.71
N ARG A 306 -27.12 36.24 -4.39
CA ARG A 306 -27.95 36.61 -3.23
C ARG A 306 -27.54 35.87 -1.96
N SER A 307 -26.91 34.70 -2.09
CA SER A 307 -26.57 33.85 -0.95
C SER A 307 -25.24 33.11 -1.14
N LYS A 308 -24.67 32.60 -0.05
CA LYS A 308 -23.45 31.77 -0.10
C LYS A 308 -23.79 30.35 0.30
N TRP A 309 -23.50 29.43 -0.61
CA TRP A 309 -23.58 28.00 -0.35
C TRP A 309 -22.27 27.50 0.24
N LEU A 310 -22.36 26.77 1.35
CA LEU A 310 -21.23 26.26 2.10
C LEU A 310 -21.35 24.75 2.28
N VAL A 311 -20.22 24.05 2.27
CA VAL A 311 -20.09 22.67 2.73
C VAL A 311 -19.46 22.69 4.11
N SER A 312 -20.22 22.25 5.11
CA SER A 312 -19.71 21.99 6.45
C SER A 312 -19.15 20.59 6.50
N ALA A 313 -17.83 20.48 6.67
CA ALA A 313 -17.14 19.22 6.91
C ALA A 313 -16.71 19.17 8.38
N SER A 314 -17.03 18.09 9.09
CA SER A 314 -16.60 17.88 10.46
C SER A 314 -16.15 16.45 10.70
N ALA A 315 -15.37 16.23 11.75
CA ALA A 315 -15.11 14.90 12.28
C ALA A 315 -15.04 14.97 13.81
N ALA A 316 -15.79 14.10 14.49
CA ALA A 316 -15.71 13.95 15.94
C ALA A 316 -14.31 13.52 16.41
N ASP A 317 -13.86 13.99 17.58
CA ASP A 317 -12.57 13.53 18.17
C ASP A 317 -12.60 12.01 18.43
N ALA A 318 -13.76 11.44 18.76
CA ALA A 318 -13.95 9.99 18.91
C ALA A 318 -13.64 9.21 17.62
N SER A 319 -13.84 9.80 16.44
CA SER A 319 -13.58 9.16 15.14
C SER A 319 -12.10 8.88 14.94
N PHE A 320 -11.22 9.77 15.41
CA PHE A 320 -9.77 9.53 15.40
C PHE A 320 -9.37 8.40 16.35
N TYR A 321 -9.88 8.39 17.57
CA TYR A 321 -9.52 7.37 18.58
C TYR A 321 -10.04 5.97 18.26
N LYS A 322 -11.11 5.86 17.46
CA LYS A 322 -11.59 4.57 16.92
C LYS A 322 -10.82 4.14 15.66
N GLY A 323 -10.14 5.07 15.00
CA GLY A 323 -9.41 4.87 13.75
C GLY A 323 -8.20 3.94 13.86
N SER A 324 -7.82 3.37 12.72
CA SER A 324 -6.69 2.44 12.58
C SER A 324 -5.36 3.09 12.96
N ALA A 325 -5.14 4.37 12.62
CA ALA A 325 -3.91 5.09 12.93
C ALA A 325 -3.65 5.20 14.44
N TYR A 326 -4.65 5.57 15.24
CA TYR A 326 -4.51 5.60 16.70
C TYR A 326 -4.29 4.20 17.27
N LYS A 327 -5.05 3.21 16.79
CA LYS A 327 -4.88 1.81 17.20
C LYS A 327 -3.48 1.29 16.91
N ALA A 328 -2.92 1.58 15.73
CA ALA A 328 -1.57 1.17 15.35
C ALA A 328 -0.51 1.74 16.31
N VAL A 329 -0.60 3.04 16.64
CA VAL A 329 0.32 3.67 17.61
C VAL A 329 0.18 3.03 19.00
N LYS A 330 -1.04 2.71 19.45
CA LYS A 330 -1.26 2.05 20.74
C LYS A 330 -0.83 0.58 20.76
N THR A 331 -1.07 -0.17 19.70
CA THR A 331 -0.58 -1.54 19.55
C THR A 331 0.94 -1.58 19.59
N PHE A 332 1.62 -0.65 18.89
CA PHE A 332 3.07 -0.53 18.96
C PHE A 332 3.55 -0.16 20.37
N GLN A 333 2.86 0.77 21.05
CA GLN A 333 3.17 1.14 22.43
C GLN A 333 3.11 -0.08 23.36
N TYR A 334 2.03 -0.87 23.30
CA TYR A 334 1.87 -2.06 24.13
C TYR A 334 2.88 -3.15 23.78
N ALA A 335 3.16 -3.38 22.49
CA ALA A 335 4.18 -4.33 22.06
C ALA A 335 5.58 -3.93 22.55
N ALA A 336 5.94 -2.65 22.48
CA ALA A 336 7.22 -2.14 22.96
C ALA A 336 7.36 -2.29 24.49
N ILE A 337 6.31 -1.97 25.26
CA ILE A 337 6.31 -2.18 26.72
C ILE A 337 6.46 -3.67 27.04
N LEU A 338 5.73 -4.55 26.34
CA LEU A 338 5.80 -5.99 26.53
C LEU A 338 7.19 -6.55 26.19
N ALA A 339 7.83 -6.05 25.13
CA ALA A 339 9.21 -6.39 24.79
C ALA A 339 10.22 -5.94 25.86
N ILE A 340 10.07 -4.72 26.40
CA ILE A 340 10.91 -4.23 27.50
C ILE A 340 10.75 -5.11 28.75
N LEU A 341 9.51 -5.49 29.08
CA LEU A 341 9.23 -6.39 30.22
C LEU A 341 9.81 -7.80 30.00
N MET A 342 9.74 -8.35 28.79
CA MET A 342 10.36 -9.64 28.46
C MET A 342 11.89 -9.58 28.53
N LEU A 343 12.51 -8.51 28.01
CA LEU A 343 13.96 -8.29 28.11
C LEU A 343 14.40 -8.12 29.57
N ALA A 344 13.63 -7.37 30.38
CA ALA A 344 13.88 -7.24 31.81
C ALA A 344 13.76 -8.59 32.52
N GLY A 345 12.75 -9.39 32.16
CA GLY A 345 12.57 -10.76 32.67
C GLY A 345 13.74 -11.68 32.32
N MET A 346 14.21 -11.65 31.07
CA MET A 346 15.39 -12.40 30.63
C MET A 346 16.67 -11.93 31.31
N ALA A 347 16.85 -10.61 31.50
CA ALA A 347 17.99 -10.06 32.23
C ALA A 347 17.97 -10.49 33.70
N CYS A 348 16.80 -10.46 34.35
CA CYS A 348 16.61 -10.96 35.72
C CYS A 348 16.89 -12.47 35.82
N ALA A 349 16.45 -13.25 34.83
CA ALA A 349 16.74 -14.69 34.74
C ALA A 349 18.23 -14.95 34.49
N GLY A 350 18.92 -14.10 33.73
CA GLY A 350 20.36 -14.11 33.53
C GLY A 350 21.12 -13.84 34.83
N VAL A 351 20.77 -12.79 35.57
CA VAL A 351 21.32 -12.50 36.91
C VAL A 351 21.08 -13.66 37.87
N TRP A 352 19.87 -14.24 37.86
CA TRP A 352 19.53 -15.41 38.67
C TRP A 352 20.36 -16.66 38.30
N SER A 353 20.55 -16.91 37.00
CA SER A 353 21.36 -18.02 36.49
C SER A 353 22.84 -17.87 36.85
N LEU A 354 23.40 -16.66 36.71
CA LEU A 354 24.77 -16.34 37.13
C LEU A 354 24.96 -16.51 38.65
N GLN A 355 23.97 -16.13 39.45
CA GLN A 355 24.01 -16.31 40.90
C GLN A 355 23.92 -17.79 41.29
N ARG A 356 23.06 -18.57 40.60
CA ARG A 356 22.92 -20.01 40.82
C ARG A 356 24.19 -20.76 40.44
N THR A 357 24.85 -20.39 39.35
CA THR A 357 26.14 -20.99 38.94
C THR A 357 27.28 -20.58 39.87
N ALA A 358 27.29 -19.35 40.40
CA ALA A 358 28.25 -18.93 41.43
C ALA A 358 28.07 -19.69 42.75
N MET A 359 26.83 -19.87 43.22
CA MET A 359 26.51 -20.69 44.41
C MET A 359 26.85 -22.17 44.19
N ALA A 360 26.66 -22.69 42.97
CA ALA A 360 27.07 -24.05 42.61
C ALA A 360 28.61 -24.21 42.66
N ARG A 361 29.37 -23.23 42.16
CA ARG A 361 30.85 -23.19 42.27
C ARG A 361 31.31 -23.16 43.74
N GLN A 362 30.58 -22.45 44.60
CA GLN A 362 30.88 -22.39 46.04
C GLN A 362 30.61 -23.73 46.76
N LYS A 363 29.58 -24.48 46.34
CA LYS A 363 29.31 -25.85 46.83
C LYS A 363 30.32 -26.88 46.34
N THR A 364 30.89 -26.73 45.14
CA THR A 364 31.97 -27.62 44.66
C THR A 364 33.30 -27.33 45.37
N GLU A 365 33.60 -26.08 45.72
CA GLU A 365 34.72 -25.72 46.61
C GLU A 365 34.52 -26.26 48.04
N GLN A 366 33.30 -26.23 48.58
CA GLN A 366 33.00 -26.80 49.90
C GLN A 366 33.14 -28.33 49.95
N ARG A 367 32.77 -29.05 48.88
CA ARG A 367 32.99 -30.50 48.77
C ARG A 367 34.47 -30.87 48.60
N ARG A 368 35.27 -30.00 47.99
CA ARG A 368 36.72 -30.17 47.88
C ARG A 368 37.43 -30.04 49.23
N LEU A 369 36.85 -29.29 50.18
CA LEU A 369 37.34 -29.17 51.56
C LEU A 369 36.81 -30.30 52.49
N GLU A 370 35.68 -30.92 52.18
CA GLU A 370 35.18 -32.10 52.93
C GLU A 370 35.87 -33.41 52.53
N ASP A 371 36.36 -33.53 51.28
CA ASP A 371 37.17 -34.69 50.84
C ASP A 371 38.66 -34.61 51.25
N GLU A 372 39.17 -33.43 51.64
CA GLU A 372 40.49 -33.30 52.27
C GLU A 372 40.52 -33.78 53.73
N ALA A 373 39.35 -33.93 54.38
CA ALA A 373 39.23 -34.44 55.75
C ALA A 373 39.26 -35.98 55.85
N VAL A 374 39.21 -36.71 54.72
CA VAL A 374 39.28 -38.18 54.70
C VAL A 374 40.69 -38.69 54.34
N ARG A 375 41.56 -37.84 53.78
CA ARG A 375 42.96 -38.19 53.48
C ARG A 375 43.97 -37.87 54.60
N LEU A 376 43.51 -37.32 55.71
CA LEU A 376 44.34 -36.94 56.88
C LEU A 376 44.20 -37.90 58.08
N LYS A 377 43.80 -39.16 57.83
CA LYS A 377 43.78 -40.26 58.84
C LYS A 377 44.61 -41.49 58.44
N ALA A 378 45.47 -41.38 57.44
CA ALA A 378 46.31 -42.47 56.94
C ALA A 378 47.77 -42.04 56.71
N ALA A 379 48.29 -41.13 57.56
CA ALA A 379 49.68 -40.69 57.53
C ALA A 379 50.18 -40.34 58.94
N GLU A 380 49.89 -41.21 59.92
CA GLU A 380 50.33 -41.04 61.32
C GLU A 380 50.48 -42.43 61.97
N GLU A 381 51.32 -43.29 61.39
CA GLU A 381 51.68 -44.58 62.00
C GLU A 381 53.02 -45.12 61.48
N GLN A 382 54.02 -44.24 61.36
CA GLN A 382 55.37 -44.64 60.95
C GLN A 382 56.49 -43.75 61.54
N GLU A 383 56.33 -43.34 62.81
CA GLU A 383 57.35 -42.55 63.53
C GLU A 383 57.64 -43.09 64.96
N GLN A 384 57.14 -44.28 65.33
CA GLN A 384 57.45 -44.92 66.62
C GLN A 384 58.23 -46.24 66.51
N VAL A 385 58.39 -46.79 65.31
CA VAL A 385 59.10 -48.08 65.08
C VAL A 385 60.58 -47.87 64.73
N VAL A 386 60.95 -46.69 64.21
CA VAL A 386 62.33 -46.37 63.83
C VAL A 386 63.18 -45.93 65.03
N ASP A 387 62.59 -45.33 66.06
CA ASP A 387 63.30 -44.91 67.28
C ASP A 387 63.64 -46.07 68.24
N ALA A 388 62.80 -47.10 68.33
CA ALA A 388 63.05 -48.26 69.20
C ALA A 388 64.16 -49.20 68.67
N LEU A 389 64.27 -49.35 67.34
CA LEU A 389 65.32 -50.14 66.69
C LEU A 389 66.70 -49.45 66.70
N THR A 390 66.72 -48.12 66.73
CA THR A 390 67.95 -47.31 66.78
C THR A 390 68.61 -47.36 68.17
N GLN A 391 67.82 -47.48 69.25
CA GLN A 391 68.35 -47.62 70.61
C GLN A 391 68.92 -49.02 70.91
N GLY A 392 68.32 -50.09 70.40
CA GLY A 392 68.80 -51.47 70.59
C GLY A 392 70.13 -51.80 69.88
N LEU A 393 70.34 -51.24 68.67
CA LEU A 393 71.61 -51.40 67.93
C LEU A 393 72.78 -50.61 68.56
N SER A 394 72.50 -49.55 69.33
CA SER A 394 73.51 -48.76 70.03
C SER A 394 74.05 -49.45 71.30
N ALA A 395 73.25 -50.30 71.97
CA ALA A 395 73.67 -51.06 73.15
C ALA A 395 74.51 -52.30 72.80
N LEU A 396 74.25 -52.94 71.65
CA LEU A 396 75.02 -54.09 71.15
C LEU A 396 76.44 -53.69 70.68
N ALA A 397 76.61 -52.45 70.20
CA ALA A 397 77.91 -51.88 69.85
C ALA A 397 78.79 -51.54 71.08
N ALA A 398 78.22 -51.49 72.29
CA ALA A 398 78.90 -51.14 73.54
C ALA A 398 79.32 -52.36 74.39
N GLY A 399 79.07 -53.59 73.92
CA GLY A 399 79.51 -54.82 74.60
C GLY A 399 78.67 -55.24 75.82
N ASP A 400 77.48 -54.68 75.99
CA ASP A 400 76.52 -55.10 77.02
C ASP A 400 75.58 -56.19 76.49
N LEU A 401 75.78 -57.42 76.97
CA LEU A 401 75.03 -58.62 76.57
C LEU A 401 73.85 -58.93 77.51
N THR A 402 73.39 -57.96 78.30
CA THR A 402 72.32 -58.18 79.29
C THR A 402 71.00 -57.44 79.01
N THR A 403 70.95 -56.61 77.97
CA THR A 403 69.74 -55.84 77.62
C THR A 403 68.73 -56.71 76.86
N ARG A 404 67.50 -56.83 77.37
CA ARG A 404 66.36 -57.46 76.66
C ARG A 404 65.34 -56.40 76.25
N ILE A 405 64.78 -56.55 75.05
CA ILE A 405 63.66 -55.75 74.56
C ILE A 405 62.38 -56.36 75.17
N GLU A 406 61.72 -55.63 76.08
CA GLU A 406 60.55 -56.12 76.84
C GLU A 406 59.19 -55.68 76.25
N ASP A 407 59.16 -54.96 75.12
CA ASP A 407 57.92 -54.46 74.52
C ASP A 407 57.20 -55.49 73.63
N ILE A 408 55.86 -55.47 73.71
CA ILE A 408 54.94 -56.36 72.98
C ILE A 408 54.52 -55.70 71.67
N PHE A 409 54.83 -56.32 70.52
CA PHE A 409 54.43 -55.84 69.19
C PHE A 409 53.30 -56.72 68.59
N PRO A 410 52.22 -56.15 68.04
CA PRO A 410 51.19 -56.94 67.35
C PRO A 410 51.59 -57.34 65.92
N GLY A 411 51.31 -58.60 65.54
CA GLY A 411 51.29 -59.04 64.14
C GLY A 411 52.65 -59.44 63.56
N ALA A 412 52.84 -59.21 62.25
CA ALA A 412 53.90 -59.83 61.42
C ALA A 412 55.36 -59.52 61.81
N TYR A 413 55.61 -58.73 62.86
CA TYR A 413 56.94 -58.43 63.41
C TYR A 413 57.35 -59.34 64.59
N GLU A 414 56.48 -60.25 65.02
CA GLU A 414 56.72 -61.20 66.12
C GLU A 414 57.82 -62.22 65.78
N ARG A 415 58.00 -62.59 64.50
CA ARG A 415 59.05 -63.53 64.06
C ARG A 415 60.46 -62.91 64.00
N LEU A 416 60.56 -61.61 63.81
CA LEU A 416 61.85 -60.90 63.74
C LEU A 416 62.51 -60.78 65.14
N ARG A 417 61.71 -60.75 66.20
CA ARG A 417 62.14 -60.84 67.62
C ARG A 417 62.71 -62.23 67.96
N ASP A 418 62.11 -63.27 67.41
CA ASP A 418 62.43 -64.66 67.76
C ASP A 418 63.71 -65.14 67.04
N ASP A 419 63.97 -64.65 65.82
CA ASP A 419 65.21 -64.94 65.07
C ASP A 419 66.44 -64.21 65.65
N PHE A 420 66.26 -63.03 66.26
CA PHE A 420 67.34 -62.25 66.90
C PHE A 420 67.86 -62.89 68.21
N ASN A 421 67.00 -63.60 68.94
CA ASN A 421 67.36 -64.31 70.18
C ASN A 421 67.89 -65.75 69.96
N ALA A 422 67.81 -66.28 68.73
CA ALA A 422 68.25 -67.64 68.39
C ALA A 422 69.69 -67.71 67.84
N ALA A 423 70.29 -66.58 67.45
CA ALA A 423 71.58 -66.54 66.74
C ALA A 423 72.84 -66.52 67.65
N THR A 424 72.69 -66.64 68.98
CA THR A 424 73.83 -66.52 69.93
C THR A 424 74.24 -67.83 70.61
N THR A 425 73.66 -68.99 70.23
CA THR A 425 73.92 -70.26 70.96
C THR A 425 74.27 -71.45 70.06
N GLN A 426 74.95 -71.26 68.92
CA GLN A 426 75.40 -72.43 68.17
C GLN A 426 76.58 -72.18 67.22
N MET A 427 77.78 -71.98 67.76
CA MET A 427 79.04 -72.33 67.08
C MET A 427 80.22 -72.34 68.05
N ALA A 428 80.43 -73.47 68.76
CA ALA A 428 81.75 -73.89 69.24
C ALA A 428 81.72 -75.36 69.69
N SER A 429 82.58 -76.16 69.05
CA SER A 429 82.94 -77.59 69.27
C SER A 429 82.27 -78.57 68.28
N ALA A 430 82.96 -79.47 67.58
CA ALA A 430 84.38 -79.85 67.59
C ALA A 430 84.78 -80.52 66.27
N SER A 431 86.09 -80.51 66.02
CA SER A 431 86.81 -81.03 64.85
C SER A 431 87.21 -82.51 64.92
N ALA A 432 87.35 -83.11 63.73
CA ALA A 432 88.30 -84.16 63.28
C ALA A 432 88.08 -85.64 63.66
N GLN A 433 87.93 -86.52 62.64
CA GLN A 433 88.93 -87.53 62.19
C GLN A 433 88.39 -88.33 60.96
N ALA A 434 89.06 -88.28 59.80
CA ALA A 434 89.78 -89.39 59.10
C ALA A 434 88.90 -90.50 58.48
N ARG A 435 88.77 -90.65 57.14
CA ARG A 435 89.68 -91.07 56.03
C ARG A 435 89.71 -92.60 55.75
N ALA A 436 89.79 -92.93 54.45
CA ALA A 436 90.04 -94.23 53.76
C ALA A 436 88.74 -94.98 53.35
N ASP A 437 88.45 -95.46 52.11
CA ASP A 437 89.18 -96.02 50.95
C ASP A 437 88.35 -95.82 49.64
N ALA A 438 88.85 -95.37 48.48
CA ALA A 438 89.58 -96.03 47.37
C ALA A 438 88.76 -96.92 46.37
N ALA A 439 88.48 -96.32 45.20
CA ALA A 439 88.53 -96.84 43.81
C ALA A 439 87.64 -98.01 43.31
N ALA A 440 86.61 -97.68 42.51
CA ALA A 440 86.28 -98.29 41.20
C ALA A 440 85.22 -97.45 40.44
N GLU A 441 85.18 -97.56 39.10
CA GLU A 441 84.18 -97.07 38.12
C GLU A 441 84.43 -95.75 37.35
N GLN A 442 85.35 -95.83 36.38
CA GLN A 442 85.65 -94.82 35.35
C GLN A 442 84.84 -95.02 34.04
N GLN A 443 83.66 -95.65 34.09
CA GLN A 443 82.87 -95.99 32.89
C GLN A 443 81.52 -95.23 32.76
N SER A 444 80.90 -94.78 33.86
CA SER A 444 79.59 -94.08 33.86
C SER A 444 79.67 -92.60 33.43
N LEU A 445 80.86 -92.00 33.44
CA LEU A 445 81.06 -90.56 33.26
C LEU A 445 80.89 -90.09 31.81
N VAL A 446 81.30 -90.93 30.86
CA VAL A 446 81.23 -90.62 29.43
C VAL A 446 79.78 -90.67 28.93
N ASP A 447 78.98 -91.62 29.43
CA ASP A 447 77.59 -91.80 29.02
C ASP A 447 76.68 -90.67 29.56
N ALA A 448 76.85 -90.28 30.83
CA ALA A 448 76.05 -89.22 31.45
C ALA A 448 76.31 -87.84 30.82
N LEU A 449 77.57 -87.52 30.47
CA LEU A 449 77.92 -86.27 29.81
C LEU A 449 77.46 -86.25 28.35
N GLY A 450 77.56 -87.40 27.65
CA GLY A 450 77.09 -87.54 26.27
C GLY A 450 75.58 -87.33 26.11
N GLN A 451 74.77 -87.89 27.02
CA GLN A 451 73.32 -87.67 27.01
C GLN A 451 72.94 -86.22 27.33
N ALA A 452 73.63 -85.59 28.28
CA ALA A 452 73.34 -84.20 28.66
C ALA A 452 73.72 -83.19 27.56
N LEU A 453 74.82 -83.43 26.83
CA LEU A 453 75.20 -82.62 25.67
C LEU A 453 74.27 -82.84 24.47
N ALA A 454 73.79 -84.06 24.23
CA ALA A 454 72.80 -84.34 23.20
C ALA A 454 71.47 -83.61 23.48
N ALA A 455 70.99 -83.65 24.73
CA ALA A 455 69.79 -82.92 25.13
C ALA A 455 69.95 -81.40 25.01
N LEU A 456 71.15 -80.87 25.26
CA LEU A 456 71.46 -79.45 25.06
C LEU A 456 71.49 -79.08 23.56
N ALA A 457 72.02 -79.95 22.71
CA ALA A 457 72.00 -79.79 21.25
C ALA A 457 70.57 -79.84 20.67
N ASP A 458 69.68 -80.61 21.30
CA ASP A 458 68.25 -80.68 20.97
C ASP A 458 67.42 -79.52 21.58
N GLY A 459 68.07 -78.54 22.22
CA GLY A 459 67.41 -77.34 22.76
C GLY A 459 66.78 -77.50 24.15
N ASN A 460 67.03 -78.62 24.85
CA ASN A 460 66.54 -78.85 26.22
C ASN A 460 67.53 -78.30 27.27
N LEU A 461 67.39 -77.00 27.55
CA LEU A 461 68.20 -76.25 28.52
C LEU A 461 67.95 -76.67 29.99
N ALA A 462 66.90 -77.46 30.27
CA ALA A 462 66.56 -77.89 31.64
C ALA A 462 67.27 -79.19 32.06
N THR A 463 68.07 -79.78 31.17
CA THR A 463 68.74 -81.05 31.42
C THR A 463 69.82 -80.91 32.51
N GLN A 464 69.65 -81.64 33.61
CA GLN A 464 70.63 -81.73 34.69
C GLN A 464 71.22 -83.14 34.76
N ILE A 465 72.52 -83.23 35.02
CA ILE A 465 73.18 -84.50 35.32
C ILE A 465 72.92 -84.83 36.79
N HIS A 466 71.98 -85.74 37.05
CA HIS A 466 71.61 -86.17 38.39
C HIS A 466 72.49 -87.30 38.95
N GLN A 467 73.20 -88.03 38.09
CA GLN A 467 74.09 -89.11 38.53
C GLN A 467 75.34 -88.51 39.20
N PRO A 468 75.67 -88.92 40.45
CA PRO A 468 76.86 -88.42 41.13
C PRO A 468 78.12 -88.91 40.43
N PHE A 469 79.09 -88.03 40.21
CA PHE A 469 80.37 -88.42 39.62
C PHE A 469 81.35 -88.79 40.73
N ALA A 470 82.40 -89.54 40.37
CA ALA A 470 83.54 -89.74 41.26
C ALA A 470 84.11 -88.38 41.72
N ALA A 471 84.65 -88.32 42.95
CA ALA A 471 85.08 -87.06 43.58
C ALA A 471 86.04 -86.21 42.72
N SER A 472 86.83 -86.83 41.82
CA SER A 472 87.74 -86.17 40.89
C SER A 472 87.05 -85.46 39.70
N TYR A 473 85.76 -85.70 39.48
CA TYR A 473 84.99 -85.15 38.35
C TYR A 473 83.64 -84.55 38.77
N GLU A 474 83.24 -84.68 40.02
CA GLU A 474 82.02 -84.08 40.58
C GLU A 474 81.97 -82.56 40.37
N GLN A 475 83.12 -81.90 40.35
CA GLN A 475 83.23 -80.48 40.04
C GLN A 475 82.79 -80.14 38.60
N LEU A 476 83.08 -81.02 37.63
CA LEU A 476 82.65 -80.86 36.24
C LEU A 476 81.12 -81.01 36.09
N ARG A 477 80.51 -81.93 36.85
CA ARG A 477 79.05 -82.08 36.92
C ARG A 477 78.39 -80.81 37.46
N LEU A 478 78.92 -80.28 38.56
CA LEU A 478 78.42 -79.05 39.19
C LEU A 478 78.59 -77.84 38.28
N ASP A 479 79.70 -77.73 37.56
CA ASP A 479 79.94 -76.65 36.60
C ASP A 479 79.02 -76.76 35.37
N PHE A 480 78.80 -77.97 34.84
CA PHE A 480 77.82 -78.21 33.77
C PHE A 480 76.39 -77.84 34.21
N ASN A 481 75.95 -78.34 35.37
CA ASN A 481 74.62 -78.03 35.90
C ASN A 481 74.47 -76.53 36.21
N ARG A 482 75.53 -75.86 36.66
CA ARG A 482 75.54 -74.40 36.87
C ARG A 482 75.40 -73.66 35.55
N ALA A 483 76.17 -74.02 34.52
CA ALA A 483 76.09 -73.43 33.19
C ALA A 483 74.71 -73.66 32.53
N ALA A 484 74.18 -74.88 32.59
CA ALA A 484 72.84 -75.22 32.08
C ALA A 484 71.75 -74.42 32.80
N SER A 485 71.81 -74.33 34.14
CA SER A 485 70.86 -73.52 34.91
C SER A 485 70.96 -72.01 34.61
N GLN A 486 72.17 -71.50 34.36
CA GLN A 486 72.37 -70.11 33.94
C GLN A 486 71.78 -69.85 32.56
N MET A 487 72.03 -70.73 31.58
CA MET A 487 71.48 -70.62 30.22
C MET A 487 69.94 -70.72 30.20
N ALA A 488 69.37 -71.66 30.96
CA ALA A 488 67.91 -71.77 31.11
C ALA A 488 67.31 -70.51 31.76
N SER A 489 67.95 -69.97 32.79
CA SER A 489 67.49 -68.72 33.44
C SER A 489 67.61 -67.50 32.54
N SER A 490 68.62 -67.44 31.65
CA SER A 490 68.75 -66.36 30.68
C SER A 490 67.74 -66.44 29.54
N ASP A 491 67.42 -67.65 29.05
CA ASP A 491 66.40 -67.84 28.00
C ASP A 491 64.99 -67.53 28.54
N GLU A 492 64.67 -67.96 29.77
CA GLU A 492 63.40 -67.65 30.41
C GLU A 492 63.27 -66.14 30.70
N ARG A 493 64.35 -65.47 31.14
CA ARG A 493 64.38 -64.00 31.26
C ARG A 493 64.19 -63.31 29.92
N ALA A 494 64.87 -63.74 28.87
CA ALA A 494 64.70 -63.17 27.53
C ALA A 494 63.28 -63.34 26.99
N ARG A 495 62.64 -64.50 27.21
CA ARG A 495 61.24 -64.75 26.82
C ARG A 495 60.25 -63.92 27.63
N THR A 496 60.45 -63.81 28.95
CA THR A 496 59.58 -63.00 29.81
C THR A 496 59.73 -61.51 29.55
N GLU A 497 60.95 -61.02 29.28
CA GLU A 497 61.22 -59.65 28.86
C GLU A 497 60.60 -59.36 27.48
N ALA A 498 60.76 -60.26 26.49
CA ALA A 498 60.14 -60.11 25.18
C ALA A 498 58.60 -60.14 25.25
N ALA A 499 58.02 -61.02 26.08
CA ALA A 499 56.58 -61.09 26.29
C ALA A 499 56.05 -59.84 27.02
N ALA A 500 56.75 -59.35 28.04
CA ALA A 500 56.39 -58.12 28.74
C ALA A 500 56.49 -56.89 27.81
N GLN A 501 57.52 -56.84 26.96
CA GLN A 501 57.69 -55.80 25.96
C GLN A 501 56.60 -55.85 24.90
N GLN A 502 56.24 -57.04 24.40
CA GLN A 502 55.12 -57.20 23.46
C GLN A 502 53.78 -56.80 24.10
N GLN A 503 53.53 -57.21 25.34
CA GLN A 503 52.32 -56.84 26.09
C GLN A 503 52.21 -55.32 26.26
N HIS A 504 53.31 -54.67 26.62
CA HIS A 504 53.35 -53.21 26.75
C HIS A 504 53.07 -52.49 25.42
N LEU A 505 53.63 -52.95 24.30
CA LEU A 505 53.34 -52.40 22.97
C LEU A 505 51.87 -52.57 22.59
N VAL A 506 51.28 -53.73 22.90
CA VAL A 506 49.85 -53.99 22.70
C VAL A 506 49.00 -53.06 23.56
N ASP A 507 49.38 -52.81 24.82
CA ASP A 507 48.66 -51.89 25.72
C ASP A 507 48.75 -50.43 25.26
N VAL A 508 49.91 -49.99 24.75
CA VAL A 508 50.08 -48.67 24.13
C VAL A 508 49.19 -48.53 22.90
N LEU A 509 49.19 -49.52 22.01
CA LEU A 509 48.35 -49.53 20.81
C LEU A 509 46.86 -49.59 21.16
N ALA A 510 46.46 -50.39 22.15
CA ALA A 510 45.10 -50.51 22.63
C ALA A 510 44.57 -49.17 23.18
N ARG A 511 45.39 -48.44 23.95
CA ARG A 511 45.05 -47.09 24.42
C ARG A 511 44.90 -46.09 23.27
N ALA A 512 45.80 -46.15 22.28
CA ALA A 512 45.74 -45.28 21.11
C ALA A 512 44.49 -45.58 20.25
N LEU A 513 44.16 -46.86 20.04
CA LEU A 513 42.93 -47.29 19.36
C LEU A 513 41.68 -46.93 20.16
N SER A 514 41.72 -47.02 21.50
CA SER A 514 40.61 -46.59 22.35
C SER A 514 40.37 -45.09 22.24
N SER A 515 41.44 -44.29 22.17
CA SER A 515 41.35 -42.84 21.95
C SER A 515 40.76 -42.52 20.57
N LEU A 516 41.21 -43.23 19.53
CA LEU A 516 40.65 -43.13 18.18
C LEU A 516 39.16 -43.52 18.13
N ALA A 517 38.77 -44.60 18.80
CA ALA A 517 37.37 -45.05 18.88
C ALA A 517 36.45 -44.06 19.62
N GLN A 518 37.02 -43.25 20.52
CA GLN A 518 36.33 -42.14 21.18
C GLN A 518 36.30 -40.85 20.34
N GLY A 519 36.83 -40.88 19.12
CA GLY A 519 36.87 -39.74 18.21
C GLY A 519 38.07 -38.81 18.41
N ASP A 520 39.08 -39.17 19.21
CA ASP A 520 40.28 -38.35 19.38
C ASP A 520 41.30 -38.59 18.26
N LEU A 521 41.26 -37.72 17.24
CA LEU A 521 42.20 -37.73 16.12
C LEU A 521 43.48 -36.94 16.41
N THR A 522 43.63 -36.40 17.62
CA THR A 522 44.87 -35.74 18.07
C THR A 522 45.84 -36.71 18.76
N ALA A 523 45.36 -37.89 19.14
CA ALA A 523 46.17 -38.93 19.77
C ALA A 523 47.30 -39.40 18.84
N ARG A 524 48.52 -39.47 19.37
CA ARG A 524 49.71 -39.97 18.66
C ARG A 524 50.48 -40.93 19.56
N ILE A 525 51.05 -41.98 18.96
CA ILE A 525 52.01 -42.85 19.67
C ILE A 525 53.37 -42.16 19.63
N VAL A 526 53.71 -41.49 20.73
CA VAL A 526 54.98 -40.76 20.94
C VAL A 526 56.09 -41.69 21.42
N GLU A 527 55.73 -42.79 22.07
CA GLU A 527 56.68 -43.78 22.58
C GLU A 527 57.43 -44.48 21.43
N ASN A 528 58.75 -44.61 21.57
CA ASN A 528 59.59 -45.27 20.57
C ASN A 528 59.39 -46.79 20.63
N PHE A 529 58.93 -47.36 19.53
CA PHE A 529 58.79 -48.80 19.41
C PHE A 529 60.14 -49.41 19.02
N PRO A 530 60.40 -50.68 19.40
CA PRO A 530 61.57 -51.40 18.93
C PRO A 530 61.60 -51.47 17.40
N PRO A 531 62.77 -51.65 16.76
CA PRO A 531 62.89 -51.65 15.30
C PRO A 531 61.91 -52.59 14.58
N ALA A 532 61.61 -53.75 15.18
CA ALA A 532 60.66 -54.73 14.65
C ALA A 532 59.20 -54.22 14.58
N TYR A 533 58.82 -53.25 15.43
CA TYR A 533 57.46 -52.72 15.54
C TYR A 533 57.34 -51.23 15.14
N GLN A 534 58.46 -50.59 14.76
CA GLN A 534 58.48 -49.17 14.39
C GLN A 534 57.50 -48.83 13.26
N ARG A 535 57.40 -49.70 12.25
CA ARG A 535 56.46 -49.54 11.13
C ARG A 535 55.00 -49.48 11.60
N LEU A 536 54.62 -50.27 12.61
CA LEU A 536 53.27 -50.28 13.17
C LEU A 536 52.90 -48.92 13.80
N ARG A 537 53.86 -48.30 14.50
CA ARG A 537 53.72 -46.95 15.06
C ARG A 537 53.55 -45.90 13.98
N GLU A 538 54.38 -45.95 12.94
CA GLU A 538 54.37 -45.03 11.82
C GLU A 538 53.07 -45.13 11.01
N ASP A 539 52.66 -46.35 10.65
CA ASP A 539 51.43 -46.62 9.91
C ASP A 539 50.19 -46.17 10.72
N PHE A 540 50.15 -46.44 12.04
CA PHE A 540 49.07 -45.94 12.91
C PHE A 540 49.02 -44.40 12.92
N ASN A 541 50.14 -43.73 13.20
CA ASN A 541 50.18 -42.27 13.26
C ASN A 541 49.83 -41.64 11.91
N ALA A 542 50.29 -42.20 10.79
CA ALA A 542 49.96 -41.75 9.45
C ALA A 542 48.47 -41.91 9.12
N ALA A 543 47.84 -43.01 9.54
CA ALA A 543 46.40 -43.23 9.39
C ALA A 543 45.58 -42.20 10.19
N VAL A 544 45.93 -41.97 11.46
CA VAL A 544 45.25 -40.96 12.28
C VAL A 544 45.44 -39.55 11.71
N GLU A 545 46.64 -39.21 11.20
CA GLU A 545 46.90 -37.93 10.55
C GLU A 545 46.08 -37.75 9.25
N ALA A 546 45.94 -38.81 8.44
CA ALA A 546 45.08 -38.77 7.25
C ALA A 546 43.60 -38.55 7.62
N MET A 547 43.12 -39.24 8.66
CA MET A 547 41.75 -39.04 9.17
C MET A 547 41.54 -37.63 9.74
N ASP A 548 42.49 -37.11 10.52
CA ASP A 548 42.46 -35.74 11.05
C ASP A 548 42.35 -34.71 9.92
N ARG A 549 43.17 -34.83 8.86
CA ARG A 549 43.09 -33.96 7.68
C ARG A 549 41.74 -34.04 6.96
N LEU A 550 41.23 -35.27 6.76
CA LEU A 550 39.97 -35.49 6.08
C LEU A 550 38.79 -34.89 6.86
N ILE A 551 38.70 -35.16 8.17
CA ILE A 551 37.64 -34.63 9.02
C ILE A 551 37.72 -33.10 9.13
N ALA A 552 38.93 -32.53 9.24
CA ALA A 552 39.12 -31.09 9.21
C ALA A 552 38.66 -30.46 7.89
N SER A 553 38.97 -31.08 6.74
CA SER A 553 38.53 -30.62 5.43
C SER A 553 37.01 -30.72 5.25
N ILE A 554 36.38 -31.80 5.72
CA ILE A 554 34.91 -31.91 5.69
C ILE A 554 34.29 -30.83 6.58
N GLY A 555 34.85 -30.55 7.75
CA GLY A 555 34.38 -29.47 8.63
C GLY A 555 34.43 -28.09 7.98
N GLU A 556 35.50 -27.78 7.24
CA GLU A 556 35.64 -26.54 6.47
C GLU A 556 34.60 -26.43 5.34
N THR A 557 34.47 -27.48 4.52
CA THR A 557 33.45 -27.53 3.45
C THR A 557 32.04 -27.39 4.01
N THR A 558 31.74 -28.06 5.13
CA THR A 558 30.43 -27.99 5.79
C THR A 558 30.11 -26.57 6.28
N SER A 559 31.10 -25.88 6.87
CA SER A 559 30.95 -24.48 7.27
C SER A 559 30.74 -23.55 6.08
N GLY A 560 31.39 -23.84 4.95
CA GLY A 560 31.18 -23.13 3.68
C GLY A 560 29.75 -23.31 3.15
N VAL A 561 29.24 -24.54 3.15
CA VAL A 561 27.85 -24.86 2.75
C VAL A 561 26.84 -24.18 3.67
N GLU A 562 27.06 -24.18 4.99
CA GLU A 562 26.19 -23.49 5.96
C GLU A 562 26.13 -21.98 5.69
N SER A 563 27.28 -21.36 5.42
CA SER A 563 27.38 -19.93 5.11
C SER A 563 26.69 -19.60 3.78
N GLY A 564 26.97 -20.37 2.73
CA GLY A 564 26.34 -20.19 1.42
C GLY A 564 24.82 -20.41 1.46
N ALA A 565 24.33 -21.42 2.19
CA ALA A 565 22.90 -21.63 2.39
C ALA A 565 22.23 -20.45 3.12
N THR A 566 22.94 -19.81 4.04
CA THR A 566 22.44 -18.62 4.75
C THR A 566 22.38 -17.40 3.83
N GLU A 567 23.39 -17.21 2.98
CA GLU A 567 23.37 -16.14 1.97
C GLU A 567 22.26 -16.34 0.94
N ILE A 568 22.06 -17.56 0.43
CA ILE A 568 20.96 -17.86 -0.51
C ILE A 568 19.60 -17.61 0.17
N ALA A 569 19.43 -18.01 1.44
CA ALA A 569 18.19 -17.74 2.16
C ALA A 569 17.92 -16.23 2.31
N HIS A 570 18.95 -15.42 2.57
CA HIS A 570 18.80 -13.96 2.61
C HIS A 570 18.49 -13.36 1.23
N ALA A 571 19.12 -13.85 0.17
CA ALA A 571 18.84 -13.39 -1.20
C ALA A 571 17.42 -13.78 -1.65
N ALA A 572 16.94 -14.97 -1.25
CA ALA A 572 15.58 -15.40 -1.51
C ALA A 572 14.54 -14.54 -0.77
N ASP A 573 14.80 -14.19 0.50
CA ASP A 573 13.96 -13.29 1.29
C ASP A 573 13.90 -11.86 0.70
N ASP A 574 15.03 -11.35 0.17
CA ASP A 574 15.03 -10.08 -0.57
C ASP A 574 14.25 -10.17 -1.89
N LEU A 575 14.41 -11.27 -2.63
CA LEU A 575 13.66 -11.51 -3.86
C LEU A 575 12.15 -11.61 -3.59
N ALA A 576 11.72 -12.30 -2.52
CA ALA A 576 10.33 -12.33 -2.07
C ALA A 576 9.76 -10.93 -1.90
N ARG A 577 10.42 -10.08 -1.10
CA ARG A 577 9.98 -8.70 -0.88
C ARG A 577 9.87 -7.90 -2.17
N ARG A 578 10.82 -8.07 -3.09
CA ARG A 578 10.80 -7.39 -4.40
C ARG A 578 9.66 -7.90 -5.28
N THR A 579 9.41 -9.20 -5.30
CA THR A 579 8.30 -9.83 -6.02
C THR A 579 6.95 -9.36 -5.47
N GLU A 580 6.79 -9.25 -4.14
CA GLU A 580 5.59 -8.68 -3.51
C GLU A 580 5.36 -7.21 -3.89
N MET A 581 6.42 -6.38 -3.84
CA MET A 581 6.32 -4.98 -4.26
C MET A 581 6.00 -4.86 -5.76
N GLN A 582 6.55 -5.75 -6.58
CA GLN A 582 6.28 -5.79 -8.02
C GLN A 582 4.83 -6.20 -8.29
N ALA A 583 4.30 -7.19 -7.58
CA ALA A 583 2.90 -7.60 -7.67
C ALA A 583 1.95 -6.44 -7.33
N ALA A 584 2.19 -5.73 -6.23
CA ALA A 584 1.41 -4.55 -5.86
C ALA A 584 1.48 -3.44 -6.93
N SER A 585 2.66 -3.22 -7.51
CA SER A 585 2.84 -2.23 -8.59
C SER A 585 2.11 -2.65 -9.88
N LEU A 586 2.06 -3.95 -10.17
CA LEU A 586 1.33 -4.51 -11.31
C LEU A 586 -0.17 -4.41 -11.12
N GLU A 587 -0.71 -4.65 -9.92
CA GLU A 587 -2.13 -4.43 -9.61
C GLU A 587 -2.55 -2.98 -9.83
N GLU A 588 -1.77 -2.02 -9.32
CA GLU A 588 -2.03 -0.59 -9.55
C GLU A 588 -1.94 -0.23 -11.03
N THR A 589 -0.97 -0.79 -11.76
CA THR A 589 -0.80 -0.54 -13.20
C THR A 589 -1.96 -1.13 -13.99
N ALA A 590 -2.41 -2.34 -13.67
CA ALA A 590 -3.55 -2.99 -14.31
C ALA A 590 -4.84 -2.19 -14.09
N ALA A 591 -5.10 -1.75 -12.85
CA ALA A 591 -6.25 -0.91 -12.54
C ALA A 591 -6.23 0.43 -13.31
N ALA A 592 -5.06 1.08 -13.40
CA ALA A 592 -4.90 2.29 -14.19
C ALA A 592 -5.09 2.04 -15.70
N MET A 593 -4.66 0.88 -16.21
CA MET A 593 -4.89 0.50 -17.61
C MET A 593 -6.38 0.23 -17.91
N ASP A 594 -7.12 -0.38 -16.98
CA ASP A 594 -8.57 -0.57 -17.12
C ASP A 594 -9.31 0.77 -17.17
N GLU A 595 -8.94 1.71 -16.29
CA GLU A 595 -9.51 3.06 -16.28
C GLU A 595 -9.19 3.83 -17.57
N LEU A 596 -7.93 3.74 -18.05
CA LEU A 596 -7.53 4.35 -19.32
C LEU A 596 -8.28 3.72 -20.50
N THR A 597 -8.41 2.40 -20.53
CA THR A 597 -9.15 1.69 -21.58
C THR A 597 -10.61 2.12 -21.62
N ALA A 598 -11.26 2.22 -20.46
CA ALA A 598 -12.62 2.73 -20.35
C ALA A 598 -12.73 4.19 -20.85
N THR A 599 -11.76 5.04 -20.51
CA THR A 599 -11.72 6.44 -20.92
C THR A 599 -11.52 6.60 -22.43
N VAL A 600 -10.64 5.80 -23.04
CA VAL A 600 -10.43 5.81 -24.50
C VAL A 600 -11.67 5.30 -25.23
N GLN A 601 -12.32 4.24 -24.72
CA GLN A 601 -13.57 3.73 -25.28
C GLN A 601 -14.68 4.78 -25.23
N GLN A 602 -14.83 5.46 -24.09
CA GLN A 602 -15.77 6.55 -23.92
C GLN A 602 -15.46 7.72 -24.86
N THR A 603 -14.18 8.08 -25.03
CA THR A 603 -13.75 9.13 -25.96
C THR A 603 -14.13 8.79 -27.39
N SER A 604 -13.96 7.53 -27.82
CA SER A 604 -14.38 7.05 -29.14
C SER A 604 -15.90 7.18 -29.34
N THR A 605 -16.70 6.74 -28.35
CA THR A 605 -18.16 6.89 -28.40
C THR A 605 -18.59 8.35 -28.47
N VAL A 606 -18.01 9.22 -27.64
CA VAL A 606 -18.30 10.66 -27.63
C VAL A 606 -17.92 11.31 -28.96
N ALA A 607 -16.76 10.97 -29.52
CA ALA A 607 -16.35 11.46 -30.83
C ALA A 607 -17.33 11.03 -31.93
N GLN A 608 -17.83 9.79 -31.89
CA GLN A 608 -18.81 9.31 -32.85
C GLN A 608 -20.15 10.04 -32.73
N SER A 609 -20.65 10.28 -31.52
CA SER A 609 -21.84 11.10 -31.29
C SER A 609 -21.64 12.56 -31.72
N ALA A 610 -20.50 13.16 -31.40
CA ALA A 610 -20.17 14.52 -31.81
C ALA A 610 -20.14 14.66 -33.34
N ARG A 611 -19.64 13.64 -34.05
CA ARG A 611 -19.65 13.61 -35.52
C ARG A 611 -21.07 13.65 -36.08
N GLN A 612 -22.01 12.92 -35.47
CA GLN A 612 -23.42 12.96 -35.88
C GLN A 612 -24.01 14.36 -35.70
N PHE A 613 -23.80 14.98 -34.53
CA PHE A 613 -24.26 16.35 -34.28
C PHE A 613 -23.67 17.36 -35.26
N VAL A 614 -22.39 17.22 -35.62
CA VAL A 614 -21.73 18.09 -36.60
C VAL A 614 -22.27 17.87 -38.01
N ALA A 615 -22.60 16.63 -38.38
CA ALA A 615 -23.25 16.33 -39.65
C ALA A 615 -24.64 17.00 -39.74
N GLU A 616 -25.46 16.89 -38.70
CA GLU A 616 -26.77 17.55 -38.62
C GLU A 616 -26.64 19.08 -38.64
N ALA A 617 -25.67 19.65 -37.91
CA ALA A 617 -25.40 21.08 -37.93
C ALA A 617 -24.98 21.57 -39.32
N LYS A 618 -24.19 20.78 -40.05
CA LYS A 618 -23.79 21.06 -41.43
C LYS A 618 -24.98 21.07 -42.36
N GLU A 619 -25.87 20.08 -42.25
CA GLU A 619 -27.09 19.99 -43.05
C GLU A 619 -28.01 21.21 -42.80
N ASN A 620 -28.24 21.56 -41.53
CA ASN A 620 -29.03 22.73 -41.17
C ASN A 620 -28.42 24.05 -41.70
N ALA A 621 -27.10 24.18 -41.67
CA ALA A 621 -26.41 25.35 -42.20
C ALA A 621 -26.52 25.43 -43.74
N LEU A 622 -26.42 24.29 -44.44
CA LEU A 622 -26.62 24.22 -45.89
C LEU A 622 -28.05 24.59 -46.27
N HIS A 623 -29.04 24.06 -45.56
CA HIS A 623 -30.45 24.41 -45.77
C HIS A 623 -30.72 25.90 -45.51
N SER A 624 -30.18 26.45 -44.43
CA SER A 624 -30.27 27.89 -44.14
C SER A 624 -29.64 28.74 -45.24
N GLY A 625 -28.54 28.28 -45.84
CA GLY A 625 -27.91 28.92 -46.99
C GLY A 625 -28.81 28.95 -48.23
N GLU A 626 -29.56 27.87 -48.48
CA GLU A 626 -30.55 27.80 -49.55
C GLU A 626 -31.70 28.79 -49.33
N VAL A 627 -32.26 28.85 -48.12
CA VAL A 627 -33.33 29.80 -47.75
C VAL A 627 -32.88 31.25 -47.92
N VAL A 628 -31.65 31.58 -47.52
CA VAL A 628 -31.07 32.92 -47.73
C VAL A 628 -30.95 33.22 -49.22
N THR A 629 -30.50 32.27 -50.03
CA THR A 629 -30.39 32.43 -51.49
C THR A 629 -31.76 32.71 -52.12
N GLN A 630 -32.80 31.97 -51.72
CA GLN A 630 -34.18 32.21 -52.16
C GLN A 630 -34.70 33.58 -51.69
N THR A 631 -34.35 34.00 -50.47
CA THR A 631 -34.76 35.30 -49.92
C THR A 631 -34.14 36.47 -50.69
N VAL A 632 -32.86 36.38 -51.07
CA VAL A 632 -32.19 37.39 -51.92
C VAL A 632 -32.90 37.50 -53.27
N ALA A 633 -33.25 36.36 -53.91
CA ALA A 633 -33.96 36.36 -55.18
C ALA A 633 -35.37 37.00 -55.08
N ALA A 634 -36.09 36.74 -54.00
CA ALA A 634 -37.40 37.35 -53.74
C ALA A 634 -37.28 38.87 -53.55
N MET A 635 -36.30 39.33 -52.77
CA MET A 635 -36.07 40.77 -52.56
C MET A 635 -35.64 41.48 -53.85
N GLY A 636 -34.82 40.84 -54.69
CA GLY A 636 -34.51 41.36 -56.02
C GLY A 636 -35.75 41.50 -56.92
N SER A 637 -36.71 40.59 -56.82
CA SER A 637 -37.99 40.68 -57.53
C SER A 637 -38.88 41.85 -57.03
N ILE A 638 -38.81 42.16 -55.73
CA ILE A 638 -39.50 43.32 -55.14
C ILE A 638 -38.85 44.63 -55.59
N GLU A 639 -37.53 44.69 -55.65
CA GLU A 639 -36.78 45.84 -56.17
C GLU A 639 -37.15 46.12 -57.64
N GLU A 640 -37.16 45.08 -58.48
CA GLU A 640 -37.59 45.16 -59.88
C GLU A 640 -39.03 45.68 -60.00
N SER A 641 -39.97 45.13 -59.23
CA SER A 641 -41.37 45.57 -59.21
C SER A 641 -41.52 47.03 -58.77
N SER A 642 -40.76 47.46 -57.76
CA SER A 642 -40.79 48.85 -57.26
C SER A 642 -40.31 49.83 -58.34
N ARG A 643 -39.30 49.45 -59.11
CA ARG A 643 -38.80 50.24 -60.25
C ARG A 643 -39.83 50.35 -61.37
N GLN A 644 -40.54 49.26 -61.68
CA GLN A 644 -41.64 49.28 -62.64
C GLN A 644 -42.79 50.18 -62.18
N ILE A 645 -43.18 50.11 -60.90
CA ILE A 645 -44.21 51.00 -60.32
C ILE A 645 -43.77 52.47 -60.43
N THR A 646 -42.51 52.78 -60.12
CA THR A 646 -41.96 54.15 -60.25
C THR A 646 -42.12 54.69 -61.67
N GLN A 647 -41.88 53.85 -62.68
CA GLN A 647 -42.05 54.21 -64.10
C GLN A 647 -43.53 54.48 -64.44
N ILE A 648 -44.46 53.64 -63.96
CA ILE A 648 -45.91 53.83 -64.14
C ILE A 648 -46.38 55.15 -63.50
N ILE A 649 -45.92 55.44 -62.28
CA ILE A 649 -46.23 56.69 -61.58
C ILE A 649 -45.66 57.90 -62.31
N GLY A 650 -44.50 57.76 -62.97
CA GLY A 650 -43.98 58.73 -63.93
C GLY A 650 -44.97 59.06 -65.04
N VAL A 651 -45.50 58.04 -65.72
CA VAL A 651 -46.50 58.18 -66.78
C VAL A 651 -47.80 58.80 -66.27
N ILE A 652 -48.29 58.39 -65.09
CA ILE A 652 -49.51 58.96 -64.48
C ILE A 652 -49.34 60.46 -64.21
N ASN A 653 -48.18 60.86 -63.69
CA ASN A 653 -47.89 62.28 -63.46
C ASN A 653 -47.83 63.08 -64.78
N GLU A 654 -47.31 62.48 -65.84
CA GLU A 654 -47.31 63.10 -67.18
C GLU A 654 -48.73 63.23 -67.75
N ILE A 655 -49.59 62.21 -67.60
CA ILE A 655 -51.01 62.27 -67.98
C ILE A 655 -51.72 63.37 -67.20
N ALA A 656 -51.48 63.49 -65.89
CA ALA A 656 -52.04 64.55 -65.05
C ALA A 656 -51.60 65.94 -65.53
N PHE A 657 -50.33 66.12 -65.88
CA PHE A 657 -49.81 67.39 -66.42
C PHE A 657 -50.44 67.74 -67.78
N GLN A 658 -50.53 66.77 -68.70
CA GLN A 658 -51.20 66.95 -69.99
C GLN A 658 -52.69 67.29 -69.82
N THR A 659 -53.38 66.65 -68.88
CA THR A 659 -54.79 66.91 -68.56
C THR A 659 -54.98 68.32 -68.01
N SER A 660 -54.06 68.79 -67.16
CA SER A 660 -54.06 70.16 -66.63
C SER A 660 -53.85 71.21 -67.74
N LEU A 661 -52.97 70.94 -68.71
CA LEU A 661 -52.77 71.79 -69.89
C LEU A 661 -53.99 71.81 -70.82
N LEU A 662 -54.62 70.66 -71.08
CA LEU A 662 -55.85 70.56 -71.86
C LEU A 662 -57.00 71.34 -71.21
N ALA A 663 -57.14 71.19 -69.89
CA ALA A 663 -58.14 71.91 -69.11
C ALA A 663 -57.88 73.43 -69.09
N LEU A 664 -56.62 73.86 -69.01
CA LEU A 664 -56.25 75.26 -69.16
C LEU A 664 -56.64 75.80 -70.55
N ASN A 665 -56.32 75.07 -71.62
CA ASN A 665 -56.68 75.46 -72.99
C ASN A 665 -58.20 75.57 -73.16
N ALA A 666 -58.95 74.61 -72.62
CA ALA A 666 -60.42 74.64 -72.63
C ALA A 666 -60.98 75.81 -71.81
N GLY A 667 -60.38 76.13 -70.66
CA GLY A 667 -60.75 77.29 -69.84
C GLY A 667 -60.52 78.63 -70.54
N VAL A 668 -59.42 78.75 -71.29
CA VAL A 668 -59.13 79.93 -72.12
C VAL A 668 -60.16 80.09 -73.24
N GLU A 669 -60.50 79.01 -73.95
CA GLU A 669 -61.48 79.07 -75.04
C GLU A 669 -62.92 79.31 -74.51
N ALA A 670 -63.25 78.77 -73.33
CA ALA A 670 -64.50 79.07 -72.64
C ALA A 670 -64.60 80.55 -72.22
N ALA A 671 -63.51 81.17 -71.76
CA ALA A 671 -63.46 82.60 -71.47
C ALA A 671 -63.63 83.44 -72.75
N ARG A 672 -63.09 82.96 -73.88
CA ARG A 672 -63.22 83.60 -75.20
C ARG A 672 -64.66 83.57 -75.73
N ALA A 673 -65.43 82.55 -75.40
CA ALA A 673 -66.84 82.41 -75.77
C ALA A 673 -67.82 83.28 -74.94
N GLY A 674 -67.34 84.00 -73.92
CA GLY A 674 -68.14 84.94 -73.12
C GLY A 674 -69.27 84.26 -72.31
N GLU A 675 -70.47 84.82 -72.33
CA GLU A 675 -71.61 84.33 -71.51
C GLU A 675 -72.04 82.89 -71.87
N PHE A 676 -71.86 82.47 -73.13
CA PHE A 676 -72.18 81.12 -73.61
C PHE A 676 -71.18 80.04 -73.14
N GLY A 677 -69.98 80.44 -72.69
CA GLY A 677 -68.90 79.56 -72.23
C GLY A 677 -68.86 79.29 -70.73
N ARG A 678 -69.72 79.92 -69.92
CA ARG A 678 -69.65 79.84 -68.44
C ARG A 678 -69.69 78.41 -67.89
N GLY A 679 -70.54 77.54 -68.44
CA GLY A 679 -70.61 76.13 -68.02
C GLY A 679 -69.32 75.36 -68.32
N PHE A 680 -68.74 75.59 -69.50
CA PHE A 680 -67.46 74.97 -69.90
C PHE A 680 -66.28 75.48 -69.07
N ALA A 681 -66.28 76.76 -68.67
CA ALA A 681 -65.24 77.34 -67.82
C ALA A 681 -65.19 76.68 -66.42
N VAL A 682 -66.36 76.39 -65.83
CA VAL A 682 -66.45 75.67 -64.54
C VAL A 682 -65.93 74.24 -64.67
N VAL A 683 -66.35 73.51 -65.71
CA VAL A 683 -65.86 72.15 -65.97
C VAL A 683 -64.34 72.15 -66.19
N ALA A 684 -63.80 73.10 -66.96
CA ALA A 684 -62.37 73.24 -67.20
C ALA A 684 -61.58 73.51 -65.90
N SER A 685 -62.10 74.37 -65.01
CA SER A 685 -61.55 74.61 -63.68
C SER A 685 -61.53 73.32 -62.83
N GLU A 686 -62.63 72.57 -62.83
CA GLU A 686 -62.76 71.34 -62.02
C GLU A 686 -61.84 70.23 -62.54
N VAL A 687 -61.75 70.04 -63.86
CA VAL A 687 -60.82 69.08 -64.47
C VAL A 687 -59.37 69.46 -64.19
N ARG A 688 -59.04 70.75 -64.20
CA ARG A 688 -57.70 71.23 -63.84
C ARG A 688 -57.37 70.95 -62.38
N SER A 689 -58.29 71.24 -61.47
CA SER A 689 -58.16 70.94 -60.04
C SER A 689 -57.96 69.44 -59.79
N LEU A 690 -58.75 68.59 -60.46
CA LEU A 690 -58.61 67.14 -60.40
C LEU A 690 -57.25 66.66 -60.93
N ALA A 691 -56.81 67.18 -62.06
CA ALA A 691 -55.50 66.86 -62.63
C ALA A 691 -54.35 67.25 -61.69
N GLN A 692 -54.46 68.40 -61.01
CA GLN A 692 -53.47 68.85 -60.04
C GLN A 692 -53.43 67.94 -58.81
N ARG A 693 -54.61 67.56 -58.27
CA ARG A 693 -54.73 66.56 -57.20
C ARG A 693 -54.15 65.19 -57.60
N SER A 694 -54.35 64.76 -58.85
CA SER A 694 -53.74 63.52 -59.35
C SER A 694 -52.21 63.61 -59.45
N SER A 695 -51.66 64.76 -59.82
CA SER A 695 -50.20 64.98 -59.86
C SER A 695 -49.60 64.97 -58.44
N ASP A 696 -50.25 65.62 -57.48
CA ASP A 696 -49.81 65.63 -56.08
C ASP A 696 -49.86 64.21 -55.48
N ALA A 697 -50.95 63.46 -55.68
CA ALA A 697 -51.05 62.08 -55.24
C ALA A 697 -50.02 61.16 -55.92
N ALA A 698 -49.75 61.35 -57.22
CA ALA A 698 -48.69 60.61 -57.92
C ALA A 698 -47.30 60.93 -57.36
N LYS A 699 -47.05 62.16 -56.90
CA LYS A 699 -45.81 62.53 -56.21
C LYS A 699 -45.68 61.82 -54.87
N GLU A 700 -46.71 61.85 -54.02
CA GLU A 700 -46.68 61.15 -52.74
C GLU A 700 -46.44 59.64 -52.90
N ILE A 701 -47.09 59.00 -53.87
CA ILE A 701 -46.87 57.58 -54.17
C ILE A 701 -45.43 57.34 -54.63
N ARG A 702 -44.86 58.22 -55.47
CA ARG A 702 -43.46 58.10 -55.91
C ARG A 702 -42.52 58.12 -54.70
N ASP A 703 -42.69 59.08 -53.80
CA ASP A 703 -41.83 59.23 -52.62
C ASP A 703 -41.92 58.01 -51.69
N LEU A 704 -43.11 57.44 -51.52
CA LEU A 704 -43.32 56.20 -50.76
C LEU A 704 -42.64 54.98 -51.42
N ILE A 705 -42.71 54.86 -52.74
CA ILE A 705 -42.07 53.76 -53.48
C ILE A 705 -40.55 53.90 -53.47
N GLU A 706 -40.01 55.12 -53.59
CA GLU A 706 -38.57 55.39 -53.51
C GLU A 706 -38.02 55.07 -52.11
N THR A 707 -38.78 55.44 -51.07
CA THR A 707 -38.47 55.04 -49.68
C THR A 707 -38.50 53.52 -49.52
N SER A 708 -39.51 52.85 -50.08
CA SER A 708 -39.63 51.39 -50.04
C SER A 708 -38.46 50.71 -50.77
N GLY A 709 -38.04 51.23 -51.92
CA GLY A 709 -36.86 50.75 -52.64
C GLY A 709 -35.58 50.87 -51.82
N SER A 710 -35.38 51.99 -51.10
CA SER A 710 -34.24 52.16 -50.19
C SER A 710 -34.25 51.12 -49.06
N LEU A 711 -35.42 50.84 -48.47
CA LEU A 711 -35.56 49.83 -47.41
C LEU A 711 -35.28 48.41 -47.94
N VAL A 712 -35.79 48.06 -49.13
CA VAL A 712 -35.52 46.78 -49.78
C VAL A 712 -34.01 46.63 -50.06
N GLY A 713 -33.35 47.65 -50.58
CA GLY A 713 -31.90 47.63 -50.83
C GLY A 713 -31.08 47.39 -49.55
N LYS A 714 -31.46 48.03 -48.42
CA LYS A 714 -30.85 47.76 -47.11
C LYS A 714 -31.12 46.32 -46.65
N GLY A 715 -32.32 45.81 -46.87
CA GLY A 715 -32.68 44.41 -46.58
C GLY A 715 -31.83 43.41 -47.37
N VAL A 716 -31.66 43.63 -48.68
CA VAL A 716 -30.79 42.81 -49.53
C VAL A 716 -29.35 42.79 -49.02
N ALA A 717 -28.80 43.94 -48.62
CA ALA A 717 -27.46 44.02 -48.06
C ALA A 717 -27.32 43.18 -46.77
N GLN A 718 -28.26 43.29 -45.82
CA GLN A 718 -28.25 42.52 -44.57
C GLN A 718 -28.41 41.01 -44.80
N VAL A 719 -29.24 40.61 -45.77
CA VAL A 719 -29.42 39.19 -46.12
C VAL A 719 -28.15 38.64 -46.79
N ASN A 720 -27.46 39.43 -47.63
CA ASN A 720 -26.17 39.04 -48.20
C ASN A 720 -25.09 38.86 -47.13
N ASP A 721 -25.01 39.77 -46.15
CA ASP A 721 -24.10 39.66 -45.01
C ASP A 721 -24.39 38.40 -44.19
N THR A 722 -25.68 38.09 -43.99
CA THR A 722 -26.13 36.85 -43.34
C THR A 722 -25.68 35.62 -44.13
N GLY A 723 -25.80 35.64 -45.46
CA GLY A 723 -25.32 34.56 -46.33
C GLY A 723 -23.80 34.38 -46.33
N ALA A 724 -23.04 35.47 -46.15
CA ALA A 724 -21.59 35.40 -45.98
C ALA A 724 -21.19 34.84 -44.60
N ALA A 725 -21.95 35.18 -43.55
CA ALA A 725 -21.75 34.60 -42.21
C ALA A 725 -22.05 33.09 -42.20
N LEU A 726 -23.14 32.65 -42.83
CA LEU A 726 -23.48 31.23 -42.96
C LEU A 726 -22.41 30.42 -43.70
N ARG A 727 -21.83 30.96 -44.78
CA ARG A 727 -20.71 30.31 -45.48
C ARG A 727 -19.50 30.07 -44.56
N ARG A 728 -19.13 31.07 -43.75
CA ARG A 728 -18.06 30.90 -42.76
C ARG A 728 -18.39 29.84 -41.71
N ILE A 729 -19.66 29.75 -41.28
CA ILE A 729 -20.12 28.69 -40.36
C ILE A 729 -19.97 27.32 -41.01
N ILE A 730 -20.38 27.15 -42.27
CA ILE A 730 -20.24 25.87 -43.01
C ILE A 730 -18.77 25.44 -43.09
N ASP A 731 -17.85 26.37 -43.37
CA ASP A 731 -16.40 26.09 -43.40
C ASP A 731 -15.89 25.66 -42.02
N GLN A 732 -16.31 26.34 -40.96
CA GLN A 732 -15.95 25.99 -39.57
C GLN A 732 -16.48 24.63 -39.15
N VAL A 733 -17.75 24.32 -39.45
CA VAL A 733 -18.36 23.02 -39.15
C VAL A 733 -17.66 21.89 -39.91
N THR A 734 -17.26 22.12 -41.16
CA THR A 734 -16.48 21.15 -41.95
C THR A 734 -15.09 20.90 -41.34
N HIS A 735 -14.45 21.93 -40.80
CA HIS A 735 -13.18 21.77 -40.09
C HIS A 735 -13.39 20.95 -38.80
N ILE A 736 -14.45 21.22 -38.04
CA ILE A 736 -14.77 20.45 -36.82
C ILE A 736 -15.03 18.96 -37.15
N ASP A 737 -15.72 18.65 -38.25
CA ASP A 737 -15.93 17.26 -38.72
C ASP A 737 -14.61 16.52 -38.98
N THR A 738 -13.63 17.22 -39.55
CA THR A 738 -12.29 16.67 -39.79
C THR A 738 -11.58 16.38 -38.46
N LEU A 739 -11.59 17.32 -37.52
CA LEU A 739 -10.96 17.15 -36.20
C LEU A 739 -11.57 15.99 -35.41
N ILE A 740 -12.90 15.85 -35.45
CA ILE A 740 -13.58 14.74 -34.78
C ILE A 740 -13.22 13.39 -35.41
N THR A 741 -13.07 13.35 -36.74
CA THR A 741 -12.62 12.15 -37.45
C THR A 741 -11.21 11.76 -37.01
N ASP A 742 -10.30 12.73 -36.88
CA ASP A 742 -8.93 12.48 -36.40
C ASP A 742 -8.90 12.00 -34.94
N ILE A 743 -9.76 12.56 -34.08
CA ILE A 743 -9.91 12.12 -32.68
C ILE A 743 -10.41 10.67 -32.63
N ALA A 744 -11.44 10.33 -33.42
CA ALA A 744 -11.98 8.97 -33.46
C ALA A 744 -10.93 7.96 -33.97
N GLY A 745 -10.15 8.33 -34.99
CA GLY A 745 -9.02 7.53 -35.47
C GLY A 745 -7.96 7.31 -34.38
N SER A 746 -7.55 8.40 -33.73
CA SER A 746 -6.54 8.36 -32.65
C SER A 746 -7.01 7.52 -31.45
N ALA A 747 -8.28 7.62 -31.07
CA ALA A 747 -8.86 6.82 -29.99
C ALA A 747 -8.86 5.32 -30.34
N GLN A 748 -9.13 4.97 -31.60
CA GLN A 748 -9.08 3.58 -32.05
C GLN A 748 -7.66 3.01 -32.03
N GLU A 749 -6.66 3.79 -32.43
CA GLU A 749 -5.24 3.41 -32.35
C GLU A 749 -4.79 3.24 -30.89
N GLN A 750 -5.17 4.16 -30.00
CA GLN A 750 -4.89 4.08 -28.57
C GLN A 750 -5.53 2.84 -27.93
N ALA A 751 -6.77 2.50 -28.30
CA ALA A 751 -7.43 1.30 -27.79
C ALA A 751 -6.67 0.03 -28.20
N SER A 752 -6.17 -0.02 -29.43
CA SER A 752 -5.33 -1.14 -29.90
C SER A 752 -4.02 -1.22 -29.12
N ALA A 753 -3.33 -0.08 -28.93
CA ALA A 753 -2.09 -0.03 -28.17
C ALA A 753 -2.28 -0.43 -26.70
N LEU A 754 -3.37 0.01 -26.07
CA LEU A 754 -3.70 -0.39 -24.69
C LEU A 754 -3.99 -1.89 -24.57
N SER A 755 -4.61 -2.50 -25.59
CA SER A 755 -4.79 -3.96 -25.63
C SER A 755 -3.45 -4.71 -25.63
N GLU A 756 -2.47 -4.25 -26.40
CA GLU A 756 -1.12 -4.83 -26.41
C GLU A 756 -0.40 -4.64 -25.07
N VAL A 757 -0.52 -3.47 -24.46
CA VAL A 757 0.01 -3.19 -23.12
C VAL A 757 -0.64 -4.12 -22.08
N ASN A 758 -1.95 -4.34 -22.15
CA ASN A 758 -2.66 -5.24 -21.26
C ASN A 758 -2.15 -6.69 -21.37
N VAL A 759 -1.86 -7.17 -22.59
CA VAL A 759 -1.23 -8.48 -22.80
C VAL A 759 0.17 -8.53 -22.16
N ALA A 760 0.96 -7.46 -22.29
CA ALA A 760 2.28 -7.39 -21.67
C ALA A 760 2.22 -7.39 -20.13
N VAL A 761 1.26 -6.68 -19.53
CA VAL A 761 1.02 -6.66 -18.07
C VAL A 761 0.63 -8.05 -17.56
N ASN A 762 -0.28 -8.75 -18.25
CA ASN A 762 -0.65 -10.12 -17.90
C ASN A 762 0.57 -11.07 -17.93
N ARG A 763 1.45 -10.93 -18.93
CA ARG A 763 2.69 -11.71 -18.98
C ARG A 763 3.67 -11.37 -17.85
N MET A 764 3.70 -10.11 -17.39
CA MET A 764 4.48 -9.71 -16.22
C MET A 764 3.91 -10.29 -14.92
N ASP A 765 2.58 -10.40 -14.80
CA ASP A 765 1.93 -11.06 -13.67
C ASP A 765 2.30 -12.56 -13.63
N ASP A 766 2.21 -13.27 -14.75
CA ASP A 766 2.64 -14.67 -14.85
C ASP A 766 4.10 -14.88 -14.39
N MET A 767 5.01 -14.01 -14.85
CA MET A 767 6.41 -14.06 -14.42
C MET A 767 6.59 -13.73 -12.93
N THR A 768 5.76 -12.83 -12.39
CA THR A 768 5.79 -12.45 -10.96
C THR A 768 5.35 -13.62 -10.09
N GLN A 769 4.30 -14.35 -10.50
CA GLN A 769 3.87 -15.57 -9.84
C GLN A 769 4.92 -16.69 -9.92
N GLN A 770 5.56 -16.86 -11.08
CA GLN A 770 6.68 -17.80 -11.23
C GLN A 770 7.86 -17.45 -10.33
N ASN A 771 8.18 -16.15 -10.18
CA ASN A 771 9.21 -15.69 -9.26
C ASN A 771 8.82 -16.00 -7.81
N ALA A 772 7.56 -15.81 -7.42
CA ALA A 772 7.10 -16.17 -6.07
C ALA A 772 7.28 -17.66 -5.79
N ALA A 773 6.87 -18.53 -6.72
CA ALA A 773 7.09 -19.97 -6.60
C ALA A 773 8.59 -20.33 -6.51
N MET A 774 9.42 -19.72 -7.36
CA MET A 774 10.86 -19.93 -7.35
C MET A 774 11.50 -19.50 -6.01
N VAL A 775 11.02 -18.41 -5.40
CA VAL A 775 11.49 -17.95 -4.10
C VAL A 775 11.11 -18.93 -2.99
N GLU A 776 9.89 -19.47 -3.00
CA GLU A 776 9.47 -20.50 -2.04
C GLU A 776 10.34 -21.75 -2.14
N GLU A 777 10.56 -22.26 -3.36
CA GLU A 777 11.41 -23.42 -3.62
C GLU A 777 12.86 -23.18 -3.19
N THR A 778 13.42 -22.02 -3.53
CA THR A 778 14.81 -21.64 -3.19
C THR A 778 14.98 -21.48 -1.68
N THR A 779 13.98 -20.90 -1.01
CA THR A 779 13.97 -20.77 0.46
C THR A 779 13.93 -22.14 1.12
N ALA A 780 13.04 -23.03 0.66
CA ALA A 780 12.94 -24.40 1.17
C ALA A 780 14.25 -25.18 0.97
N ALA A 781 14.84 -25.12 -0.22
CA ALA A 781 16.11 -25.77 -0.54
C ALA A 781 17.26 -25.25 0.36
N SER A 782 17.32 -23.94 0.59
CA SER A 782 18.31 -23.31 1.47
C SER A 782 18.16 -23.76 2.93
N HIS A 783 16.93 -23.87 3.41
CA HIS A 783 16.63 -24.40 4.74
C HIS A 783 17.06 -25.85 4.91
N ILE A 784 16.80 -26.70 3.91
CA ILE A 784 17.23 -28.11 3.88
C ILE A 784 18.77 -28.18 3.88
N MET A 785 19.43 -27.38 3.03
CA MET A 785 20.89 -27.37 2.93
C MET A 785 21.55 -26.93 4.24
N ARG A 786 20.99 -25.91 4.92
CA ARG A 786 21.44 -25.49 6.25
C ARG A 786 21.22 -26.57 7.31
N GLY A 787 20.09 -27.28 7.25
CA GLY A 787 19.81 -28.43 8.11
C GLY A 787 20.85 -29.53 7.93
N ASN A 788 21.09 -29.96 6.70
CA ASN A 788 22.09 -30.98 6.35
C ASN A 788 23.51 -30.58 6.79
N ALA A 789 23.89 -29.31 6.59
CA ALA A 789 25.19 -28.80 7.03
C ALA A 789 25.31 -28.81 8.57
N LYS A 790 24.25 -28.43 9.29
CA LYS A 790 24.22 -28.49 10.76
C LYS A 790 24.32 -29.93 11.28
N ASP A 791 23.61 -30.86 10.66
CA ASP A 791 23.65 -32.28 11.02
C ASP A 791 25.04 -32.87 10.78
N LEU A 792 25.66 -32.58 9.64
CA LEU A 792 27.02 -32.99 9.32
C LEU A 792 28.05 -32.37 10.27
N SER A 793 27.89 -31.09 10.61
CA SER A 793 28.71 -30.39 11.61
C SER A 793 28.58 -31.02 13.00
N GLY A 794 27.36 -31.44 13.38
CA GLY A 794 27.10 -32.19 14.61
C GLY A 794 27.78 -33.56 14.64
N GLN A 795 27.73 -34.31 13.53
CA GLN A 795 28.42 -35.60 13.39
C GLN A 795 29.95 -35.45 13.46
N ILE A 796 30.50 -34.40 12.85
CA ILE A 796 31.94 -34.09 12.89
C ILE A 796 32.37 -33.60 14.27
N GLY A 797 31.50 -32.88 14.99
CA GLY A 797 31.79 -32.36 16.33
C GLY A 797 32.10 -33.43 17.39
N GLY A 798 31.78 -34.70 17.11
CA GLY A 798 32.20 -35.85 17.92
C GLY A 798 33.69 -36.19 17.80
N PHE A 799 34.38 -35.67 16.78
CA PHE A 799 35.82 -35.88 16.57
C PHE A 799 36.64 -34.69 17.06
N ARG A 800 37.72 -34.96 17.80
CA ARG A 800 38.71 -33.94 18.21
C ARG A 800 39.83 -33.92 17.18
N THR A 801 40.02 -32.78 16.53
CA THR A 801 41.04 -32.58 15.47
C THR A 801 42.14 -31.64 15.92
N THR A 802 43.32 -31.73 15.28
CA THR A 802 44.51 -30.96 15.68
C THR A 802 44.44 -29.51 15.20
N ARG A 803 43.69 -29.25 14.11
CA ARG A 803 43.36 -27.90 13.65
C ARG A 803 42.22 -27.35 14.52
N ALA A 804 42.59 -26.70 15.62
CA ALA A 804 41.68 -25.83 16.33
C ALA A 804 41.11 -24.79 15.34
N ARG A 805 39.78 -24.84 15.22
CA ARG A 805 38.90 -23.93 14.49
C ARG A 805 39.45 -22.49 14.52
N PRO A 806 39.90 -21.89 13.40
CA PRO A 806 39.95 -20.45 13.32
C PRO A 806 38.51 -20.00 13.48
N ALA A 807 38.22 -19.24 14.53
CA ALA A 807 36.97 -18.49 14.57
C ALA A 807 36.98 -17.63 13.30
N VAL A 808 36.13 -17.97 12.33
CA VAL A 808 35.92 -17.13 11.15
C VAL A 808 35.45 -15.80 11.71
N ALA A 809 36.35 -14.82 11.71
CA ALA A 809 36.00 -13.45 11.98
C ALA A 809 34.93 -13.12 10.94
N SER A 810 33.72 -12.84 11.40
CA SER A 810 32.65 -12.29 10.58
C SER A 810 33.28 -11.19 9.72
N PRO A 811 33.11 -11.20 8.38
CA PRO A 811 33.50 -10.06 7.59
C PRO A 811 32.76 -8.88 8.20
N GLN A 812 33.47 -7.98 8.87
CA GLN A 812 32.92 -6.68 9.18
C GLN A 812 32.58 -6.10 7.82
N LEU A 813 31.29 -6.06 7.51
CA LEU A 813 30.75 -5.18 6.48
C LEU A 813 31.44 -3.84 6.67
N GLN A 814 32.37 -3.50 5.78
CA GLN A 814 32.63 -2.12 5.49
C GLN A 814 31.30 -1.60 4.98
N ALA A 815 30.56 -0.94 5.86
CA ALA A 815 29.44 -0.12 5.48
C ALA A 815 30.00 0.87 4.46
N GLN A 816 29.74 0.63 3.17
CA GLN A 816 29.87 1.69 2.19
C GLN A 816 28.99 2.83 2.70
N PRO A 817 29.52 4.07 2.77
CA PRO A 817 28.69 5.20 3.15
C PRO A 817 27.49 5.24 2.21
N PRO A 818 26.28 5.53 2.74
CA PRO A 818 25.10 5.61 1.89
C PRO A 818 25.40 6.62 0.80
N VAL A 819 25.35 6.18 -0.46
CA VAL A 819 25.31 7.11 -1.58
C VAL A 819 24.07 7.94 -1.34
N SER A 820 24.26 9.20 -0.95
CA SER A 820 23.21 10.19 -0.80
C SER A 820 22.62 10.41 -2.19
N ARG A 821 21.67 9.55 -2.59
CA ARG A 821 20.87 9.75 -3.79
C ARG A 821 20.01 10.96 -3.51
N LYS A 822 20.45 12.13 -3.98
CA LYS A 822 19.61 13.31 -4.08
C LYS A 822 18.36 12.88 -4.85
N LEU A 823 17.20 12.93 -4.18
CA LEU A 823 15.92 12.85 -4.86
C LEU A 823 15.92 13.92 -5.96
N PRO A 824 15.63 13.57 -7.22
CA PRO A 824 15.36 14.61 -8.22
C PRO A 824 14.15 15.42 -7.75
N PRO A 825 14.12 16.74 -8.00
CA PRO A 825 12.97 17.56 -7.66
C PRO A 825 11.74 17.00 -8.40
N ARG A 826 10.62 16.89 -7.68
CA ARG A 826 9.29 16.67 -8.26
C ARG A 826 9.05 17.75 -9.32
N THR A 827 9.11 17.37 -10.59
CA THR A 827 8.56 18.18 -11.67
C THR A 827 7.04 18.06 -11.62
N GLN A 828 6.40 19.17 -11.25
CA GLN A 828 5.02 19.43 -11.66
C GLN A 828 4.99 19.52 -13.19
N GLY A 829 3.88 19.09 -13.78
CA GLY A 829 3.78 18.64 -15.17
C GLY A 829 4.23 19.60 -16.27
N ALA A 830 4.68 18.99 -17.36
CA ALA A 830 4.45 19.36 -18.76
C ALA A 830 5.06 18.24 -19.64
N LEU A 831 4.23 17.28 -20.05
CA LEU A 831 4.59 16.34 -21.12
C LEU A 831 4.58 17.11 -22.44
N ALA A 832 5.74 17.62 -22.83
CA ALA A 832 6.04 17.96 -24.21
C ALA A 832 6.91 16.83 -24.77
N LEU A 833 6.37 16.13 -25.77
CA LEU A 833 7.05 15.13 -26.59
C LEU A 833 8.32 15.75 -27.21
N ASN A 834 9.47 15.14 -26.94
CA ASN A 834 10.58 15.14 -27.88
C ASN A 834 10.86 13.68 -28.24
N ILE A 835 10.37 13.27 -29.41
CA ILE A 835 10.65 11.97 -30.00
C ILE A 835 12.02 12.12 -30.67
N ASP A 836 13.08 11.63 -30.03
CA ASP A 836 14.30 11.28 -30.76
C ASP A 836 14.05 9.95 -31.46
N GLN A 837 13.81 10.04 -32.77
CA GLN A 837 13.92 8.93 -33.71
C GLN A 837 15.41 8.56 -33.79
N ASP A 838 15.82 7.46 -33.15
CA ASP A 838 16.93 6.58 -33.55
C ASP A 838 17.25 5.63 -32.38
N GLY A 839 16.75 4.40 -32.43
CA GLY A 839 17.08 3.42 -31.38
C GLY A 839 16.33 2.09 -31.36
N TRP A 840 15.60 1.72 -32.43
CA TRP A 840 14.84 0.47 -32.48
C TRP A 840 15.40 -0.58 -33.46
N GLU A 841 16.64 -0.46 -33.92
CA GLU A 841 17.27 -1.49 -34.77
C GLU A 841 18.05 -2.58 -34.00
N GLU A 842 18.02 -2.62 -32.66
CA GLU A 842 18.74 -3.66 -31.92
C GLU A 842 18.02 -4.12 -30.64
N PHE A 843 16.79 -4.64 -30.78
CA PHE A 843 16.17 -5.63 -29.88
C PHE A 843 15.00 -6.31 -30.59
#